data_AF-A0A6I5YM29-F1
#
_entry.id   AF-A0A6I5YM29-F1
#
_cell.length_a   1.000
_cell.length_b   1.000
_cell.length_c   1.000
_cell.angle_alpha   90.00
_cell.angle_beta   90.00
_cell.angle_gamma   90.00
#
_symmetry.space_group_name_H-M   'P 1'
#
loop_
_entity.id
_entity.type
_entity.pdbx_description
1 polymer ?
#
loop_
_entity_poly.entity_id
_entity_poly.type
_entity_poly.pdbx_seq_one_letter_code
_entity_poly.pdbx_strand_id
1 'polypeptide(L)'
;MTELDAKLFDNSELVPTVWSQEGAREASGFRIFNPTIVGVEGGYAMCYRVVQDGSDHRWLATCQLDRAFNIVPGSVTPLSNFLDFAQRPLLNERALNWHADPRYFVLKGKIYLSWNDGANRPLNNQFLMEMDATGLLPVGKARVMSCSPRRQIEKNWMLFEANGDVYGIYSIAPLAVLKFDLDQPDRLDGKIISQTGWSTDYEGFYGILRGSAQPIMVDQHFLTLAHSSFKTPAGRIYCASFYSFSADAPFRVDAATAQPFELPNPNGSTFHFPRLNAEVSEVVYPCGMVAQGERLVISYGINDEQCAITSVPLATVTTLLEPVSSSFAVHNGATPVSPTPIPEDSSYTPLIPAEPIPLMWWDCVGKKFDGSIGDRKFQIGNFGDIASRDVVESIMQWPTRPVTGGQRKLISIGSVIHTASNRDIIWGSGMKGTKMMLNDSVKELGVYAVRGPLTLDMVRRHGIDISKVSHLFDPGCLIPHLFEDHVAVARASAKSTTFKIIPHYRDDMMLRRMHYRLNRHFVSVDCTPLQMVDAIIGAERVVSSSLHGIIFAESLGIPACWLAPIGGEDELKYYDYYYGTGRFAVKRFESVEDALRAEPMPLPKFDFQSYIDTFPKNEVEPLGEFGIGVGATVSFARFEESKFVRHFSCLDMDHPGAEGLWGTGKYSRVSANVLAREGDELVATIRLRPFNHADFQRPQAIAVSVNGGPTTEMEWGRGETDDVAIELPFTATGRQTPMEIIFGARNCRSPKSLGIPAIEVPLTFCLLSLNIAPSIQAD
;
A
#
# COMPACT_ATOMS: atom_id res chain seq x y z
N MET A 1 3.49 8.57 -27.63
CA MET A 1 3.53 10.04 -27.53
C MET A 1 4.42 10.53 -28.65
N THR A 2 4.02 11.57 -29.38
CA THR A 2 4.90 12.27 -30.32
C THR A 2 6.09 12.82 -29.56
N GLU A 3 7.31 12.60 -30.05
CA GLU A 3 8.53 13.20 -29.50
C GLU A 3 8.35 14.73 -29.44
N LEU A 4 8.43 15.29 -28.24
CA LEU A 4 8.48 16.74 -28.07
C LEU A 4 9.87 17.21 -28.47
N ASP A 5 9.94 18.24 -29.31
CA ASP A 5 11.21 18.90 -29.62
C ASP A 5 11.49 20.01 -28.60
N ALA A 6 12.75 20.21 -28.25
CA ALA A 6 13.18 21.25 -27.32
C ALA A 6 14.38 22.01 -27.88
N LYS A 7 14.30 23.33 -27.81
CA LYS A 7 15.43 24.19 -28.12
C LYS A 7 16.31 24.30 -26.88
N LEU A 8 17.57 23.89 -27.01
CA LEU A 8 18.61 24.12 -26.03
C LEU A 8 19.36 25.41 -26.36
N PHE A 9 19.71 26.18 -25.33
CA PHE A 9 20.47 27.41 -25.50
C PHE A 9 21.96 27.15 -25.30
N ASP A 10 22.79 27.80 -26.12
CA ASP A 10 24.24 27.83 -25.90
C ASP A 10 24.54 28.77 -24.72
N ASN A 11 25.24 28.27 -23.70
CA ASN A 11 25.59 29.07 -22.53
C ASN A 11 26.41 30.31 -22.92
N SER A 12 27.25 30.24 -23.95
CA SER A 12 28.08 31.36 -24.38
C SER A 12 27.28 32.56 -24.88
N GLU A 13 26.08 32.34 -25.43
CA GLU A 13 25.18 33.40 -25.88
C GLU A 13 24.39 34.05 -24.74
N LEU A 14 24.35 33.42 -23.56
CA LEU A 14 23.56 33.84 -22.42
C LEU A 14 24.39 34.51 -21.31
N VAL A 15 25.73 34.49 -21.37
CA VAL A 15 26.58 35.19 -20.39
C VAL A 15 26.64 36.69 -20.73
N PRO A 16 26.22 37.60 -19.82
CA PRO A 16 26.46 39.02 -19.97
C PRO A 16 27.94 39.36 -20.16
N THR A 17 28.23 40.19 -21.16
CA THR A 17 29.60 40.57 -21.54
C THR A 17 30.41 41.15 -20.37
N VAL A 18 29.77 41.91 -19.48
CA VAL A 18 30.42 42.50 -18.29
C VAL A 18 30.98 41.46 -17.31
N TRP A 19 30.42 40.24 -17.27
CA TRP A 19 30.91 39.16 -16.41
C TRP A 19 32.01 38.32 -17.10
N SER A 20 32.18 38.49 -18.41
CA SER A 20 33.21 37.79 -19.20
C SER A 20 34.54 38.55 -19.28
N GLN A 21 34.59 39.85 -18.95
CA GLN A 21 35.78 40.70 -19.13
C GLN A 21 36.70 40.85 -17.90
N GLU A 22 36.32 40.33 -16.74
CA GLU A 22 37.19 40.29 -15.55
C GLU A 22 37.86 38.93 -15.38
N GLY A 23 38.91 38.64 -16.16
CA GLY A 23 39.88 37.57 -15.87
C GLY A 23 39.37 36.12 -15.91
N ALA A 24 38.11 35.87 -16.26
CA ALA A 24 37.57 34.52 -16.45
C ALA A 24 37.86 34.02 -17.88
N ARG A 25 38.67 32.97 -17.95
CA ARG A 25 38.99 32.22 -19.18
C ARG A 25 37.72 31.67 -19.81
N GLU A 26 37.41 32.11 -21.03
CA GLU A 26 36.45 31.54 -22.00
C GLU A 26 35.01 31.27 -21.47
N ALA A 27 34.01 31.29 -22.36
CA ALA A 27 32.60 31.02 -21.99
C ALA A 27 32.37 29.63 -21.34
N SER A 28 33.38 28.75 -21.36
CA SER A 28 33.42 27.43 -20.73
C SER A 28 33.34 27.42 -19.20
N GLY A 29 33.39 28.58 -18.53
CA GLY A 29 33.38 28.68 -17.06
C GLY A 29 32.00 28.83 -16.39
N PHE A 30 30.90 28.86 -17.16
CA PHE A 30 29.57 29.16 -16.61
C PHE A 30 28.52 28.08 -16.92
N ARG A 31 27.74 27.73 -15.90
CA ARG A 31 26.51 26.94 -16.03
C ARG A 31 25.33 27.91 -16.07
N ILE A 32 24.41 27.70 -17.00
CA ILE A 32 23.28 28.59 -17.20
C ILE A 32 22.01 27.77 -17.31
N PHE A 33 21.15 27.85 -16.29
CA PHE A 33 20.03 26.93 -16.17
C PHE A 33 18.87 27.56 -15.38
N ASN A 34 17.82 26.76 -15.16
CA ASN A 34 16.59 27.17 -14.49
C ASN A 34 15.93 28.43 -15.09
N PRO A 35 15.74 28.53 -16.42
CA PRO A 35 15.13 29.70 -17.06
C PRO A 35 13.63 29.80 -16.77
N THR A 36 13.17 30.94 -16.28
CA THR A 36 11.75 31.33 -16.30
C THR A 36 11.46 32.24 -17.48
N ILE A 37 10.23 32.21 -17.99
CA ILE A 37 9.78 33.07 -19.10
C ILE A 37 8.49 33.80 -18.76
N VAL A 38 8.26 34.93 -19.43
CA VAL A 38 6.99 35.67 -19.45
C VAL A 38 6.75 36.24 -20.85
N GLY A 39 5.49 36.33 -21.28
CA GLY A 39 5.16 36.96 -22.56
C GLY A 39 5.36 38.47 -22.52
N VAL A 40 5.99 39.03 -23.55
CA VAL A 40 6.19 40.47 -23.73
C VAL A 40 5.90 40.85 -25.19
N GLU A 41 5.91 42.14 -25.50
CA GLU A 41 5.80 42.59 -26.89
C GLU A 41 6.92 41.96 -27.75
N GLY A 42 6.55 41.33 -28.87
CA GLY A 42 7.50 40.71 -29.80
C GLY A 42 7.93 39.27 -29.47
N GLY A 43 7.63 38.74 -28.27
CA GLY A 43 8.00 37.38 -27.90
C GLY A 43 7.95 37.13 -26.39
N TYR A 44 9.11 36.85 -25.78
CA TYR A 44 9.23 36.51 -24.36
C TYR A 44 10.40 37.24 -23.70
N ALA A 45 10.28 37.55 -22.42
CA ALA A 45 11.43 37.82 -21.57
C ALA A 45 11.81 36.54 -20.84
N MET A 46 13.10 36.24 -20.77
CA MET A 46 13.64 35.07 -20.07
C MET A 46 14.62 35.53 -18.98
N CYS A 47 14.46 35.00 -17.77
CA CYS A 47 15.37 35.21 -16.65
C CYS A 47 15.92 33.85 -16.22
N TYR A 48 17.22 33.75 -16.02
CA TYR A 48 17.89 32.49 -15.79
C TYR A 48 19.02 32.64 -14.78
N ARG A 49 19.40 31.50 -14.20
CA ARG A 49 20.46 31.41 -13.20
C ARG A 49 21.79 31.23 -13.89
N VAL A 50 22.77 32.05 -13.50
CA VAL A 50 24.16 31.96 -13.96
C VAL A 50 25.03 31.56 -12.79
N VAL A 51 25.82 30.51 -12.99
CA VAL A 51 26.69 29.92 -11.98
C VAL A 51 28.09 29.83 -12.53
N GLN A 52 29.02 30.52 -11.88
CA GLN A 52 30.44 30.38 -12.22
C GLN A 52 30.99 29.10 -11.62
N ASP A 53 31.58 28.25 -12.46
CA ASP A 53 32.19 27.00 -12.02
C ASP A 53 33.40 27.28 -11.11
N GLY A 54 33.55 26.47 -10.06
CA GLY A 54 34.63 26.66 -9.07
C GLY A 54 34.45 27.83 -8.09
N SER A 55 33.32 28.55 -8.08
CA SER A 55 33.01 29.61 -7.11
C SER A 55 31.61 29.48 -6.48
N ASP A 56 31.31 30.25 -5.43
CA ASP A 56 29.95 30.36 -4.85
C ASP A 56 29.12 31.48 -5.50
N HIS A 57 29.59 32.07 -6.62
CA HIS A 57 28.83 33.10 -7.33
C HIS A 57 27.59 32.52 -7.99
N ARG A 58 26.42 33.08 -7.66
CA ARG A 58 25.13 32.70 -8.23
C ARG A 58 24.37 33.98 -8.54
N TRP A 59 24.18 34.24 -9.83
CA TRP A 59 23.57 35.46 -10.33
C TRP A 59 22.35 35.16 -11.18
N LEU A 60 21.59 36.21 -11.47
CA LEU A 60 20.49 36.23 -12.41
C LEU A 60 20.85 37.14 -13.58
N ALA A 61 20.61 36.66 -14.79
CA ALA A 61 20.63 37.45 -16.01
C ALA A 61 19.29 37.33 -16.73
N THR A 62 18.99 38.32 -17.56
CA THR A 62 17.77 38.41 -18.36
C THR A 62 18.11 38.57 -19.83
N CYS A 63 17.23 38.12 -20.72
CA CYS A 63 17.29 38.40 -22.16
C CYS A 63 15.88 38.39 -22.76
N GLN A 64 15.74 38.89 -23.98
CA GLN A 64 14.53 38.75 -24.77
C GLN A 64 14.67 37.61 -25.77
N LEU A 65 13.58 36.89 -25.98
CA LEU A 65 13.42 35.87 -27.00
C LEU A 65 12.36 36.31 -28.01
N ASP A 66 12.62 36.09 -29.30
CA ASP A 66 11.57 36.23 -30.32
C ASP A 66 10.53 35.09 -30.22
N ARG A 67 9.50 35.13 -31.07
CA ARG A 67 8.45 34.08 -31.12
C ARG A 67 8.95 32.70 -31.54
N ALA A 68 10.14 32.61 -32.15
CA ALA A 68 10.83 31.38 -32.50
C ALA A 68 11.89 30.98 -31.45
N PHE A 69 11.83 31.61 -30.27
CA PHE A 69 12.71 31.39 -29.13
C PHE A 69 14.18 31.75 -29.38
N ASN A 70 14.51 32.56 -30.40
CA ASN A 70 15.87 33.06 -30.62
C ASN A 70 16.17 34.23 -29.69
N ILE A 71 17.40 34.29 -29.17
CA ILE A 71 17.85 35.41 -28.35
C ILE A 71 17.86 36.67 -29.21
N VAL A 72 17.16 37.72 -28.77
CA VAL A 72 17.17 39.02 -29.43
C VAL A 72 18.55 39.66 -29.23
N PRO A 73 19.28 40.03 -30.29
CA PRO A 73 20.64 40.58 -30.17
C PRO A 73 20.69 41.81 -29.26
N GLY A 74 21.68 41.83 -28.36
CA GLY A 74 21.89 42.94 -27.42
C GLY A 74 20.94 42.99 -26.21
N SER A 75 20.03 42.03 -26.06
CA SER A 75 19.07 41.99 -24.95
C SER A 75 19.62 41.37 -23.65
N VAL A 76 20.75 40.65 -23.72
CA VAL A 76 21.36 39.97 -22.57
C VAL A 76 21.82 41.00 -21.52
N THR A 77 21.24 40.92 -20.34
CA THR A 77 21.35 41.93 -19.29
C THR A 77 21.79 41.30 -17.96
N PRO A 78 22.80 41.84 -17.27
CA PRO A 78 23.31 41.33 -16.00
C PRO A 78 22.40 41.74 -14.82
N LEU A 79 21.18 41.20 -14.74
CA LEU A 79 20.15 41.63 -13.80
C LEU A 79 20.65 41.79 -12.35
N SER A 80 21.48 40.87 -11.85
CA SER A 80 22.01 40.96 -10.47
C SER A 80 22.82 42.22 -10.18
N ASN A 81 23.39 42.89 -11.20
CA ASN A 81 24.11 44.16 -11.02
C ASN A 81 23.16 45.35 -10.78
N PHE A 82 21.86 45.19 -11.05
CA PHE A 82 20.85 46.25 -10.95
C PHE A 82 19.90 46.08 -9.76
N LEU A 83 20.06 45.04 -8.95
CA LEU A 83 19.17 44.76 -7.83
C LEU A 83 19.43 45.72 -6.66
N ASP A 84 18.35 46.32 -6.16
CA ASP A 84 18.31 47.01 -4.86
C ASP A 84 17.23 46.38 -3.97
N PHE A 85 17.35 46.54 -2.65
CA PHE A 85 16.53 45.83 -1.66
C PHE A 85 15.86 46.82 -0.70
N ALA A 86 14.56 46.64 -0.45
CA ALA A 86 13.79 47.55 0.39
C ALA A 86 14.30 47.54 1.84
N GLN A 87 14.64 46.36 2.36
CA GLN A 87 15.14 46.16 3.72
C GLN A 87 16.63 45.76 3.74
N ARG A 88 17.46 46.35 2.88
CA ARG A 88 18.90 46.04 2.75
C ARG A 88 19.66 45.90 4.09
N PRO A 89 19.47 46.78 5.10
CA PRO A 89 20.18 46.66 6.39
C PRO A 89 19.83 45.40 7.21
N LEU A 90 18.74 44.71 6.88
CA LEU A 90 18.30 43.47 7.55
C LEU A 90 18.78 42.21 6.82
N LEU A 91 19.42 42.36 5.66
CA LEU A 91 19.88 41.26 4.82
C LEU A 91 21.38 41.01 5.04
N ASN A 92 21.76 39.73 5.11
CA ASN A 92 23.16 39.34 5.18
C ASN A 92 23.82 39.33 3.79
N GLU A 93 25.14 39.19 3.74
CA GLU A 93 25.92 39.22 2.50
C GLU A 93 25.44 38.17 1.47
N ARG A 94 25.06 36.98 1.93
CA ARG A 94 24.53 35.93 1.06
C ARG A 94 23.23 36.34 0.38
N ALA A 95 22.29 36.92 1.13
CA ALA A 95 21.02 37.38 0.59
C ALA A 95 21.18 38.44 -0.51
N LEU A 96 22.26 39.22 -0.45
CA LEU A 96 22.55 40.30 -1.41
C LEU A 96 23.31 39.83 -2.67
N ASN A 97 24.00 38.69 -2.62
CA ASN A 97 24.94 38.27 -3.67
C ASN A 97 24.71 36.85 -4.20
N TRP A 98 23.80 36.08 -3.59
CA TRP A 98 23.51 34.70 -3.96
C TRP A 98 22.05 34.61 -4.42
N HIS A 99 21.81 34.53 -5.71
CA HIS A 99 20.48 34.53 -6.31
C HIS A 99 20.23 33.24 -7.09
N ALA A 100 19.05 32.63 -6.89
CA ALA A 100 18.71 31.38 -7.55
C ALA A 100 17.23 31.24 -7.91
N ASP A 101 17.02 30.42 -8.92
CA ASP A 101 15.75 29.85 -9.36
C ASP A 101 14.69 30.94 -9.59
N PRO A 102 14.94 31.87 -10.53
CA PRO A 102 14.04 32.98 -10.79
C PRO A 102 12.66 32.51 -11.28
N ARG A 103 11.60 33.25 -10.98
CA ARG A 103 10.23 33.01 -11.46
C ARG A 103 9.57 34.31 -11.87
N TYR A 104 9.07 34.38 -13.11
CA TYR A 104 8.26 35.50 -13.55
C TYR A 104 6.80 35.30 -13.17
N PHE A 105 6.14 36.41 -12.89
CA PHE A 105 4.70 36.49 -12.71
C PHE A 105 4.13 37.71 -13.44
N VAL A 106 2.90 37.58 -13.95
CA VAL A 106 2.07 38.71 -14.34
C VAL A 106 0.98 38.87 -13.28
N LEU A 107 1.01 39.97 -12.54
CA LEU A 107 0.09 40.28 -11.44
C LEU A 107 -0.40 41.72 -11.60
N LYS A 108 -1.72 41.94 -11.57
CA LYS A 108 -2.36 43.25 -11.74
C LYS A 108 -1.84 44.00 -12.98
N GLY A 109 -1.63 43.27 -14.08
CA GLY A 109 -1.14 43.81 -15.36
C GLY A 109 0.34 44.21 -15.41
N LYS A 110 1.12 43.90 -14.36
CA LYS A 110 2.56 44.20 -14.29
C LYS A 110 3.39 42.93 -14.20
N ILE A 111 4.65 43.01 -14.65
CA ILE A 111 5.62 41.92 -14.58
C ILE A 111 6.32 41.97 -13.23
N TYR A 112 6.38 40.83 -12.55
CA TYR A 112 7.14 40.64 -11.32
C TYR A 112 8.13 39.48 -11.50
N LEU A 113 9.25 39.55 -10.79
CA LEU A 113 10.23 38.48 -10.71
C LEU A 113 10.45 38.11 -9.24
N SER A 114 10.42 36.82 -8.92
CA SER A 114 10.88 36.29 -7.64
C SER A 114 12.15 35.45 -7.79
N TRP A 115 12.90 35.34 -6.69
CA TRP A 115 14.06 34.44 -6.55
C TRP A 115 14.32 34.16 -5.07
N ASN A 116 15.24 33.21 -4.80
CA ASN A 116 15.66 32.86 -3.45
C ASN A 116 17.17 32.96 -3.25
N ASP A 117 17.60 33.02 -1.99
CA ASP A 117 19.02 33.09 -1.57
C ASP A 117 19.59 31.72 -1.08
N GLY A 118 18.94 30.63 -1.51
CA GLY A 118 19.42 29.27 -1.31
C GLY A 118 19.21 28.77 0.12
N ALA A 119 20.23 28.10 0.66
CA ALA A 119 20.21 27.54 2.01
C ALA A 119 20.75 28.54 3.06
N ASN A 120 20.37 29.82 2.95
CA ASN A 120 20.81 30.88 3.85
C ASN A 120 20.35 30.62 5.31
N ARG A 121 21.10 31.14 6.29
CA ARG A 121 20.87 30.92 7.73
C ARG A 121 20.78 32.24 8.50
N PRO A 122 19.97 32.33 9.57
CA PRO A 122 19.17 31.24 10.18
C PRO A 122 17.95 30.83 9.34
N LEU A 123 17.46 31.72 8.48
CA LEU A 123 16.35 31.53 7.55
C LEU A 123 16.78 31.98 6.16
N ASN A 124 16.21 31.38 5.11
CA ASN A 124 16.36 31.89 3.75
C ASN A 124 15.27 32.91 3.39
N ASN A 125 15.46 33.63 2.29
CA ASN A 125 14.56 34.67 1.82
C ASN A 125 13.98 34.33 0.44
N GLN A 126 12.73 34.74 0.24
CA GLN A 126 12.08 34.83 -1.06
C GLN A 126 11.90 36.31 -1.37
N PHE A 127 12.39 36.76 -2.52
CA PHE A 127 12.25 38.16 -2.94
C PHE A 127 11.19 38.29 -4.01
N LEU A 128 10.50 39.42 -4.08
CA LEU A 128 9.65 39.83 -5.18
C LEU A 128 10.03 41.25 -5.63
N MET A 129 10.21 41.42 -6.93
CA MET A 129 10.60 42.67 -7.56
C MET A 129 9.68 42.97 -8.75
N GLU A 130 9.23 44.20 -8.89
CA GLU A 130 8.55 44.65 -10.13
C GLU A 130 9.59 44.83 -11.23
N MET A 131 9.27 44.40 -12.44
CA MET A 131 10.11 44.50 -13.63
C MET A 131 9.48 45.48 -14.61
N ASP A 132 10.31 46.04 -15.50
CA ASP A 132 9.83 46.90 -16.57
C ASP A 132 9.01 46.10 -17.60
N ALA A 133 8.35 46.80 -18.52
CA ALA A 133 7.51 46.16 -19.54
C ALA A 133 8.32 45.24 -20.49
N THR A 134 9.64 45.43 -20.58
CA THR A 134 10.52 44.54 -21.36
C THR A 134 10.86 43.25 -20.61
N GLY A 135 10.65 43.23 -19.29
CA GLY A 135 11.01 42.16 -18.36
C GLY A 135 12.51 42.12 -18.01
N LEU A 136 13.35 43.01 -18.54
CA LEU A 136 14.80 42.93 -18.43
C LEU A 136 15.35 43.62 -17.18
N LEU A 137 14.71 44.71 -16.74
CA LEU A 137 15.23 45.61 -15.70
C LEU A 137 14.25 45.78 -14.54
N PRO A 138 14.74 45.97 -13.30
CA PRO A 138 13.87 46.19 -12.15
C PRO A 138 13.26 47.60 -12.14
N VAL A 139 12.01 47.69 -11.69
CA VAL A 139 11.25 48.93 -11.44
C VAL A 139 11.01 49.04 -9.93
N GLY A 140 12.07 49.32 -9.17
CA GLY A 140 11.99 49.54 -7.73
C GLY A 140 12.92 48.63 -6.92
N LYS A 141 12.49 48.29 -5.70
CA LYS A 141 13.28 47.54 -4.73
C LYS A 141 12.68 46.15 -4.47
N ALA A 142 13.56 45.17 -4.29
CA ALA A 142 13.21 43.81 -3.94
C ALA A 142 12.62 43.79 -2.53
N ARG A 143 11.43 43.21 -2.40
CA ARG A 143 10.74 43.04 -1.12
C ARG A 143 10.79 41.58 -0.70
N VAL A 144 11.02 41.33 0.58
CA VAL A 144 10.98 39.97 1.12
C VAL A 144 9.52 39.53 1.21
N MET A 145 9.20 38.35 0.70
CA MET A 145 7.94 37.66 0.93
C MET A 145 8.05 36.78 2.17
N SER A 146 6.99 36.74 2.97
CA SER A 146 6.96 35.93 4.20
C SER A 146 5.56 35.50 4.60
N CYS A 147 5.48 34.51 5.48
CA CYS A 147 4.26 34.06 6.13
C CYS A 147 4.53 33.74 7.60
N SER A 148 3.48 33.43 8.38
CA SER A 148 3.60 32.88 9.73
C SER A 148 2.52 31.81 9.95
N PRO A 149 2.88 30.60 10.43
CA PRO A 149 4.24 30.12 10.67
C PRO A 149 5.01 29.91 9.36
N ARG A 150 6.35 29.98 9.43
CA ARG A 150 7.24 29.80 8.27
C ARG A 150 8.23 28.67 8.47
N ARG A 151 8.73 28.07 7.38
CA ARG A 151 9.78 27.05 7.42
C ARG A 151 11.16 27.70 7.48
N GLN A 152 12.17 26.94 7.90
CA GLN A 152 13.55 27.43 7.91
C GLN A 152 14.04 27.75 6.49
N ILE A 153 13.73 26.85 5.55
CA ILE A 153 14.07 26.97 4.13
C ILE A 153 12.77 26.88 3.33
N GLU A 154 12.49 27.93 2.57
CA GLU A 154 11.34 28.08 1.71
C GLU A 154 11.80 28.28 0.28
N LYS A 155 11.18 27.59 -0.67
CA LYS A 155 11.51 27.65 -2.09
C LYS A 155 10.22 27.52 -2.90
N ASN A 156 10.28 27.96 -4.15
CA ASN A 156 9.27 27.60 -5.16
C ASN A 156 7.85 28.08 -4.84
N TRP A 157 7.72 29.30 -4.30
CA TRP A 157 6.41 29.93 -4.15
C TRP A 157 5.89 30.34 -5.54
N MET A 158 4.62 30.07 -5.81
CA MET A 158 3.99 30.37 -7.09
C MET A 158 2.89 31.41 -6.85
N LEU A 159 3.03 32.61 -7.43
CA LEU A 159 2.04 33.67 -7.30
C LEU A 159 1.03 33.60 -8.44
N PHE A 160 -0.21 34.00 -8.16
CA PHE A 160 -1.29 34.09 -9.14
C PHE A 160 -2.30 35.17 -8.75
N GLU A 161 -3.11 35.59 -9.72
CA GLU A 161 -4.20 36.55 -9.53
C GLU A 161 -5.53 35.83 -9.66
N ALA A 162 -6.45 36.05 -8.72
CA ALA A 162 -7.82 35.58 -8.82
C ALA A 162 -8.76 36.63 -8.19
N ASN A 163 -9.92 36.90 -8.81
CA ASN A 163 -10.92 37.84 -8.30
C ASN A 163 -10.34 39.24 -7.93
N GLY A 164 -9.33 39.71 -8.67
CA GLY A 164 -8.65 41.00 -8.45
C GLY A 164 -7.66 41.04 -7.27
N ASP A 165 -7.51 39.94 -6.54
CA ASP A 165 -6.57 39.77 -5.44
C ASP A 165 -5.33 38.97 -5.89
N VAL A 166 -4.23 39.16 -5.16
CA VAL A 166 -2.97 38.43 -5.40
C VAL A 166 -2.78 37.36 -4.34
N TYR A 167 -2.51 36.15 -4.81
CA TYR A 167 -2.33 34.97 -3.98
C TYR A 167 -0.97 34.31 -4.24
N GLY A 168 -0.55 33.45 -3.33
CA GLY A 168 0.62 32.60 -3.52
C GLY A 168 0.44 31.20 -2.95
N ILE A 169 0.89 30.21 -3.70
CA ILE A 169 0.93 28.81 -3.28
C ILE A 169 2.17 28.60 -2.43
N TYR A 170 1.95 28.34 -1.14
CA TYR A 170 3.01 28.13 -0.14
C TYR A 170 3.41 26.65 -0.01
N SER A 171 2.42 25.75 -0.02
CA SER A 171 2.62 24.30 -0.09
C SER A 171 1.59 23.67 -1.01
N ILE A 172 1.91 22.52 -1.60
CA ILE A 172 1.06 21.85 -2.59
C ILE A 172 0.18 20.77 -1.95
N ALA A 173 0.72 19.90 -1.09
CA ALA A 173 -0.03 18.87 -0.37
C ALA A 173 0.29 18.95 1.15
N PRO A 174 -0.60 19.51 2.00
CA PRO A 174 -1.85 20.18 1.64
C PRO A 174 -1.60 21.48 0.84
N LEU A 175 -2.58 21.88 0.03
CA LEU A 175 -2.51 23.11 -0.76
C LEU A 175 -2.79 24.29 0.16
N ALA A 176 -1.74 25.03 0.53
CA ALA A 176 -1.83 26.23 1.37
C ALA A 176 -1.68 27.47 0.51
N VAL A 177 -2.71 28.33 0.53
CA VAL A 177 -2.76 29.56 -0.26
C VAL A 177 -2.64 30.78 0.65
N LEU A 178 -1.68 31.65 0.33
CA LEU A 178 -1.45 32.95 0.96
C LEU A 178 -2.16 34.04 0.16
N LYS A 179 -2.71 35.05 0.83
CA LYS A 179 -3.11 36.33 0.22
C LYS A 179 -2.06 37.38 0.50
N PHE A 180 -1.68 38.15 -0.53
CA PHE A 180 -0.70 39.25 -0.44
C PHE A 180 -1.34 40.60 -0.75
N ASP A 181 -0.80 41.63 -0.12
CA ASP A 181 -1.05 43.02 -0.46
C ASP A 181 0.22 43.61 -1.11
N LEU A 182 0.16 43.85 -2.42
CA LEU A 182 1.30 44.36 -3.19
C LEU A 182 1.57 45.85 -2.94
N ASP A 183 0.74 46.56 -2.20
CA ASP A 183 0.96 47.99 -1.90
C ASP A 183 1.90 48.18 -0.69
N GLN A 184 2.26 47.11 0.02
CA GLN A 184 3.22 47.17 1.12
C GLN A 184 4.63 47.53 0.60
N PRO A 185 5.27 48.61 1.11
CA PRO A 185 6.48 49.15 0.50
C PRO A 185 7.74 48.34 0.81
N ASP A 186 7.85 47.77 2.02
CA ASP A 186 9.11 47.21 2.52
C ASP A 186 9.18 45.68 2.45
N ARG A 187 8.05 45.00 2.74
CA ARG A 187 7.94 43.56 2.91
C ARG A 187 6.53 43.13 2.53
N LEU A 188 6.37 41.89 2.07
CA LEU A 188 5.09 41.30 1.66
C LEU A 188 4.70 40.19 2.64
N ASP A 189 3.86 40.51 3.62
CA ASP A 189 3.39 39.55 4.62
C ASP A 189 2.13 38.81 4.13
N GLY A 190 2.33 37.58 3.66
CA GLY A 190 1.29 36.67 3.21
C GLY A 190 0.49 36.07 4.36
N LYS A 191 -0.84 36.14 4.26
CA LYS A 191 -1.77 35.50 5.21
C LYS A 191 -2.34 34.22 4.62
N ILE A 192 -2.24 33.09 5.33
CA ILE A 192 -2.88 31.84 4.91
C ILE A 192 -4.40 32.05 4.95
N ILE A 193 -5.05 31.93 3.79
CA ILE A 193 -6.50 32.09 3.65
C ILE A 193 -7.21 30.75 3.42
N SER A 194 -6.50 29.75 2.89
CA SER A 194 -7.03 28.40 2.75
C SER A 194 -5.91 27.36 2.88
N GLN A 195 -6.29 26.20 3.39
CA GLN A 195 -5.45 25.01 3.40
C GLN A 195 -6.33 23.79 3.10
N THR A 196 -6.14 23.16 1.94
CA THR A 196 -6.97 22.03 1.49
C THR A 196 -6.13 20.76 1.39
N GLY A 197 -6.60 19.67 2.01
CA GLY A 197 -5.95 18.37 1.95
C GLY A 197 -6.34 17.61 0.69
N TRP A 198 -5.36 16.99 0.04
CA TRP A 198 -5.57 16.08 -1.08
C TRP A 198 -4.42 15.09 -1.15
N SER A 199 -4.61 14.02 -1.91
CA SER A 199 -3.61 12.95 -2.08
C SER A 199 -3.61 12.42 -3.50
N THR A 200 -2.45 11.92 -3.91
CA THR A 200 -2.20 11.24 -5.18
C THR A 200 -1.18 10.14 -4.95
N ASP A 201 -1.28 9.05 -5.71
CA ASP A 201 -0.26 8.00 -5.70
C ASP A 201 1.09 8.50 -6.24
N TYR A 202 1.08 9.60 -7.03
CA TYR A 202 2.28 10.18 -7.60
C TYR A 202 3.37 10.43 -6.54
N GLU A 203 3.05 11.06 -5.41
CA GLU A 203 4.07 11.42 -4.41
C GLU A 203 4.69 10.18 -3.74
N GLY A 204 3.94 9.07 -3.65
CA GLY A 204 4.43 7.79 -3.14
C GLY A 204 5.55 7.20 -4.01
N PHE A 205 5.47 7.40 -5.33
CA PHE A 205 6.48 6.91 -6.27
C PHE A 205 7.54 7.94 -6.61
N TYR A 206 7.14 9.18 -6.89
CA TYR A 206 7.96 10.18 -7.56
C TYR A 206 8.33 11.37 -6.67
N GLY A 207 7.97 11.28 -5.39
CA GLY A 207 8.32 12.25 -4.35
C GLY A 207 7.40 13.47 -4.33
N ILE A 208 7.53 14.25 -3.25
CA ILE A 208 6.68 15.40 -2.96
C ILE A 208 6.74 16.44 -4.09
N LEU A 209 5.58 16.92 -4.50
CA LEU A 209 5.43 18.00 -5.47
C LEU A 209 5.89 19.34 -4.89
N ARG A 210 6.61 20.11 -5.70
CA ARG A 210 7.10 21.45 -5.38
C ARG A 210 6.74 22.40 -6.51
N GLY A 211 6.55 23.68 -6.17
CA GLY A 211 6.14 24.68 -7.14
C GLY A 211 7.17 24.88 -8.25
N SER A 212 6.70 25.39 -9.38
CA SER A 212 7.55 25.77 -10.49
C SER A 212 7.08 27.11 -11.05
N ALA A 213 6.29 27.11 -12.13
CA ALA A 213 5.88 28.32 -12.85
C ALA A 213 4.61 28.95 -12.27
N GLN A 214 4.27 30.16 -12.73
CA GLN A 214 2.97 30.77 -12.45
C GLN A 214 1.82 29.84 -12.89
N PRO A 215 0.79 29.63 -12.04
CA PRO A 215 -0.45 28.98 -12.43
C PRO A 215 -1.14 29.77 -13.54
N ILE A 216 -1.57 29.09 -14.60
CA ILE A 216 -2.30 29.70 -15.71
C ILE A 216 -3.77 29.33 -15.65
N MET A 217 -4.65 30.27 -15.97
CA MET A 217 -6.08 29.99 -16.06
C MET A 217 -6.38 29.19 -17.33
N VAL A 218 -7.04 28.04 -17.16
CA VAL A 218 -7.59 27.21 -18.23
C VAL A 218 -9.04 26.93 -17.85
N ASP A 219 -9.97 27.52 -18.59
CA ASP A 219 -11.41 27.53 -18.28
C ASP A 219 -11.71 28.13 -16.89
N GLN A 220 -12.13 27.31 -15.91
CA GLN A 220 -12.44 27.70 -14.53
C GLN A 220 -11.42 27.17 -13.51
N HIS A 221 -10.27 26.71 -13.99
CA HIS A 221 -9.25 26.06 -13.18
C HIS A 221 -7.88 26.65 -13.47
N PHE A 222 -7.03 26.69 -12.45
CA PHE A 222 -5.62 26.98 -12.62
C PHE A 222 -4.87 25.68 -12.95
N LEU A 223 -4.24 25.64 -14.11
CA LEU A 223 -3.26 24.61 -14.46
C LEU A 223 -1.88 25.03 -13.93
N THR A 224 -1.23 24.14 -13.20
CA THR A 224 0.07 24.42 -12.56
C THR A 224 1.11 23.40 -12.95
N LEU A 225 2.26 23.92 -13.39
CA LEU A 225 3.48 23.14 -13.56
C LEU A 225 4.20 23.03 -12.21
N ALA A 226 4.54 21.80 -11.84
CA ALA A 226 5.27 21.44 -10.64
C ALA A 226 6.49 20.59 -10.98
N HIS A 227 7.32 20.32 -9.98
CA HIS A 227 8.38 19.34 -10.08
C HIS A 227 8.47 18.47 -8.83
N SER A 228 9.03 17.28 -8.98
CA SER A 228 9.36 16.38 -7.88
C SER A 228 10.73 15.75 -8.09
N SER A 229 11.17 14.95 -7.11
CA SER A 229 12.38 14.15 -7.26
C SER A 229 12.29 12.85 -6.49
N PHE A 230 12.90 11.81 -7.04
CA PHE A 230 12.95 10.47 -6.46
C PHE A 230 14.34 9.83 -6.67
N LYS A 231 14.66 8.83 -5.85
CA LYS A 231 15.96 8.12 -5.92
C LYS A 231 15.84 6.82 -6.70
N THR A 232 16.81 6.58 -7.57
CA THR A 232 17.11 5.32 -8.28
C THR A 232 18.50 4.82 -7.86
N PRO A 233 18.96 3.63 -8.29
CA PRO A 233 20.32 3.17 -8.00
C PRO A 233 21.39 4.05 -8.65
N ALA A 234 21.05 4.74 -9.76
CA ALA A 234 21.95 5.65 -10.45
C ALA A 234 22.09 7.02 -9.75
N GLY A 235 21.11 7.39 -8.91
CA GLY A 235 21.03 8.67 -8.21
C GLY A 235 19.63 9.26 -8.19
N ARG A 236 19.54 10.53 -7.78
CA ARG A 236 18.29 11.29 -7.73
C ARG A 236 17.93 11.84 -9.10
N ILE A 237 16.69 11.61 -9.50
CA ILE A 237 16.08 12.15 -10.73
C ILE A 237 15.12 13.27 -10.34
N TYR A 238 15.19 14.41 -11.03
CA TYR A 238 14.18 15.48 -10.98
C TYR A 238 13.33 15.45 -12.25
N CYS A 239 12.03 15.64 -12.08
CA CYS A 239 11.07 15.56 -13.18
C CYS A 239 9.92 16.55 -13.00
N ALA A 240 9.23 16.83 -14.10
CA ALA A 240 8.06 17.71 -14.14
C ALA A 240 6.78 16.94 -13.83
N SER A 241 5.76 17.66 -13.37
CA SER A 241 4.41 17.16 -13.13
C SER A 241 3.41 18.29 -13.31
N PHE A 242 2.15 17.97 -13.58
CA PHE A 242 1.06 18.94 -13.59
C PHE A 242 0.00 18.61 -12.55
N TYR A 243 -0.62 19.65 -12.01
CA TYR A 243 -1.87 19.54 -11.28
C TYR A 243 -2.76 20.74 -11.57
N SER A 244 -4.07 20.58 -11.39
CA SER A 244 -5.08 21.62 -11.53
C SER A 244 -5.82 21.87 -10.22
N PHE A 245 -6.24 23.12 -10.03
CA PHE A 245 -7.05 23.49 -8.89
C PHE A 245 -8.10 24.55 -9.25
N SER A 246 -9.22 24.58 -8.54
CA SER A 246 -10.31 25.53 -8.76
C SER A 246 -9.84 26.99 -8.66
N ALA A 247 -10.32 27.83 -9.58
CA ALA A 247 -10.11 29.28 -9.54
C ALA A 247 -10.78 29.97 -8.33
N ASP A 248 -11.79 29.33 -7.76
CA ASP A 248 -12.53 29.86 -6.61
C ASP A 248 -11.96 29.35 -5.28
N ALA A 249 -12.03 30.22 -4.27
CA ALA A 249 -11.75 29.84 -2.90
C ALA A 249 -12.66 28.65 -2.49
N PRO A 250 -12.12 27.61 -1.84
CA PRO A 250 -10.84 27.57 -1.15
C PRO A 250 -9.64 27.06 -1.99
N PHE A 251 -9.69 27.13 -3.33
CA PHE A 251 -8.64 26.69 -4.26
C PHE A 251 -8.35 25.19 -4.08
N ARG A 252 -9.28 24.34 -4.50
CA ARG A 252 -9.20 22.89 -4.29
C ARG A 252 -8.49 22.24 -5.47
N VAL A 253 -7.48 21.40 -5.20
CA VAL A 253 -6.90 20.52 -6.23
C VAL A 253 -7.94 19.48 -6.63
N ASP A 254 -8.16 19.35 -7.93
CA ASP A 254 -9.17 18.46 -8.52
C ASP A 254 -8.54 17.35 -9.37
N ALA A 255 -7.41 17.62 -10.02
CA ALA A 255 -6.69 16.63 -10.79
C ALA A 255 -5.17 16.82 -10.75
N ALA A 256 -4.42 15.74 -10.95
CA ALA A 256 -2.97 15.74 -11.05
C ALA A 256 -2.49 14.64 -12.01
N THR A 257 -1.30 14.79 -12.57
CA THR A 257 -0.69 13.72 -13.37
C THR A 257 -0.33 12.54 -12.48
N ALA A 258 -0.71 11.31 -12.86
CA ALA A 258 -0.35 10.10 -12.12
C ALA A 258 1.13 9.69 -12.28
N GLN A 259 1.84 10.28 -13.25
CA GLN A 259 3.23 9.95 -13.60
C GLN A 259 4.00 11.21 -13.98
N PRO A 260 5.36 11.19 -13.94
CA PRO A 260 6.17 12.31 -14.37
C PRO A 260 5.84 12.73 -15.80
N PHE A 261 5.70 14.03 -16.02
CA PHE A 261 5.57 14.61 -17.34
C PHE A 261 6.94 14.70 -18.01
N GLU A 262 7.06 14.12 -19.20
CA GLU A 262 8.33 14.05 -19.92
C GLU A 262 8.63 15.34 -20.68
N LEU A 263 9.58 16.12 -20.17
CA LEU A 263 10.23 17.17 -20.95
C LEU A 263 11.53 16.62 -21.57
N PRO A 264 11.85 16.98 -22.83
CA PRO A 264 13.05 16.47 -23.50
C PRO A 264 14.33 16.79 -22.74
N ASN A 265 15.14 15.76 -22.50
CA ASN A 265 16.50 15.88 -21.97
C ASN A 265 17.45 15.05 -22.85
N PRO A 266 18.02 15.64 -23.93
CA PRO A 266 18.90 14.92 -24.85
C PRO A 266 20.21 14.47 -24.17
N ASN A 267 20.60 15.08 -23.06
CA ASN A 267 21.81 14.73 -22.33
C ASN A 267 21.60 13.53 -21.39
N GLY A 268 20.35 13.20 -21.05
CA GLY A 268 20.02 12.14 -20.09
C GLY A 268 20.79 12.34 -18.78
N SER A 269 21.58 11.32 -18.40
CA SER A 269 22.42 11.33 -17.20
C SER A 269 23.87 11.83 -17.42
N THR A 270 24.14 12.40 -18.60
CA THR A 270 25.44 12.98 -18.95
C THR A 270 25.53 14.43 -18.49
N PHE A 271 26.65 14.77 -17.84
CA PHE A 271 26.96 16.12 -17.34
C PHE A 271 28.25 16.60 -18.00
N HIS A 272 28.29 17.86 -18.41
CA HIS A 272 29.47 18.50 -18.99
C HIS A 272 30.43 19.04 -17.92
N PHE A 273 29.92 19.28 -16.71
CA PHE A 273 30.69 19.75 -15.59
C PHE A 273 30.55 18.80 -14.38
N PRO A 274 31.40 18.93 -13.33
CA PRO A 274 31.18 18.19 -12.08
C PRO A 274 29.79 18.48 -11.51
N ARG A 275 29.04 17.48 -11.04
CA ARG A 275 27.67 17.71 -10.58
C ARG A 275 27.64 18.67 -9.38
N LEU A 276 26.81 19.72 -9.44
CA LEU A 276 26.61 20.63 -8.30
C LEU A 276 26.07 19.90 -7.07
N ASN A 277 25.29 18.85 -7.30
CA ASN A 277 24.89 17.88 -6.29
C ASN A 277 25.31 16.47 -6.73
N ALA A 278 26.28 15.88 -6.02
CA ALA A 278 26.79 14.55 -6.35
C ALA A 278 25.73 13.43 -6.27
N GLU A 279 24.64 13.63 -5.52
CA GLU A 279 23.55 12.64 -5.43
C GLU A 279 22.67 12.57 -6.68
N VAL A 280 22.74 13.57 -7.56
CA VAL A 280 21.85 13.70 -8.72
C VAL A 280 22.36 12.86 -9.88
N SER A 281 21.45 12.17 -10.57
CA SER A 281 21.73 11.44 -11.80
C SER A 281 21.15 12.10 -13.04
N GLU A 282 20.03 12.82 -12.91
CA GLU A 282 19.34 13.48 -14.02
C GLU A 282 18.47 14.62 -13.48
N VAL A 283 18.48 15.78 -14.13
CA VAL A 283 17.65 16.94 -13.73
C VAL A 283 16.86 17.47 -14.92
N VAL A 284 15.54 17.43 -14.78
CA VAL A 284 14.60 18.28 -15.51
C VAL A 284 13.93 19.19 -14.48
N TYR A 285 14.25 20.49 -14.50
CA TYR A 285 13.75 21.45 -13.53
C TYR A 285 12.90 22.53 -14.22
N PRO A 286 11.58 22.37 -14.32
CA PRO A 286 10.72 23.38 -14.90
C PRO A 286 10.75 24.68 -14.12
N CYS A 287 10.63 25.81 -14.81
CA CYS A 287 10.74 27.13 -14.20
C CYS A 287 9.75 28.17 -14.75
N GLY A 288 9.36 28.08 -16.02
CA GLY A 288 8.43 29.03 -16.65
C GLY A 288 7.39 28.33 -17.51
N MET A 289 6.20 28.91 -17.57
CA MET A 289 5.08 28.42 -18.36
C MET A 289 4.24 29.62 -18.85
N VAL A 290 4.00 29.69 -20.15
CA VAL A 290 3.16 30.73 -20.78
C VAL A 290 2.15 30.06 -21.72
N ALA A 291 0.88 30.44 -21.62
CA ALA A 291 -0.14 30.03 -22.56
C ALA A 291 -0.06 30.87 -23.85
N GLN A 292 -0.05 30.21 -25.00
CA GLN A 292 -0.07 30.84 -26.33
C GLN A 292 -1.09 30.12 -27.22
N GLY A 293 -2.33 30.62 -27.23
CA GLY A 293 -3.45 29.93 -27.87
C GLY A 293 -3.64 28.54 -27.24
N GLU A 294 -3.69 27.49 -28.05
CA GLU A 294 -3.84 26.10 -27.60
C GLU A 294 -2.51 25.42 -27.23
N ARG A 295 -1.44 26.19 -27.01
CA ARG A 295 -0.11 25.68 -26.68
C ARG A 295 0.41 26.27 -25.38
N LEU A 296 1.20 25.46 -24.68
CA LEU A 296 1.98 25.85 -23.52
C LEU A 296 3.44 25.94 -23.92
N VAL A 297 4.03 27.11 -23.74
CA VAL A 297 5.48 27.29 -23.85
C VAL A 297 6.07 27.07 -22.46
N ILE A 298 6.99 26.11 -22.34
CA ILE A 298 7.58 25.69 -21.07
C ILE A 298 9.08 25.88 -21.14
N SER A 299 9.65 26.59 -20.17
CA SER A 299 11.09 26.74 -19.99
C SER A 299 11.57 25.98 -18.75
N TYR A 300 12.70 25.30 -18.88
CA TYR A 300 13.21 24.39 -17.87
C TYR A 300 14.74 24.27 -17.92
N GLY A 301 15.34 23.89 -16.79
CA GLY A 301 16.76 23.59 -16.68
C GLY A 301 17.04 22.12 -16.93
N ILE A 302 18.17 21.83 -17.58
CA ILE A 302 18.70 20.48 -17.80
C ILE A 302 20.00 20.33 -17.02
N ASN A 303 20.07 19.28 -16.18
CA ASN A 303 21.27 18.83 -15.46
C ASN A 303 22.01 19.91 -14.65
N ASP A 304 21.31 20.96 -14.19
CA ASP A 304 21.89 22.15 -13.55
C ASP A 304 23.01 22.82 -14.39
N GLU A 305 22.91 22.74 -15.72
CA GLU A 305 23.95 23.16 -16.66
C GLU A 305 23.44 24.02 -17.81
N GLN A 306 22.23 23.72 -18.31
CA GLN A 306 21.73 24.30 -19.55
C GLN A 306 20.26 24.72 -19.45
N CYS A 307 19.92 25.79 -20.17
CA CYS A 307 18.54 26.24 -20.39
C CYS A 307 17.91 25.50 -21.57
N ALA A 308 16.64 25.16 -21.44
CA ALA A 308 15.82 24.61 -22.53
C ALA A 308 14.43 25.23 -22.56
N ILE A 309 13.82 25.24 -23.74
CA ILE A 309 12.44 25.68 -23.96
C ILE A 309 11.74 24.75 -24.96
N THR A 310 10.48 24.42 -24.69
CA THR A 310 9.65 23.59 -25.56
C THR A 310 8.24 24.17 -25.68
N SER A 311 7.51 23.74 -26.69
CA SER A 311 6.11 24.10 -26.91
C SER A 311 5.25 22.84 -27.00
N VAL A 312 4.32 22.69 -26.07
CA VAL A 312 3.46 21.51 -25.92
C VAL A 312 2.00 21.89 -26.21
N PRO A 313 1.22 21.09 -26.96
CA PRO A 313 -0.22 21.29 -27.04
C PRO A 313 -0.87 21.20 -25.66
N LEU A 314 -1.76 22.15 -25.31
CA LEU A 314 -2.48 22.15 -24.03
C LEU A 314 -3.25 20.84 -23.82
N ALA A 315 -3.86 20.30 -24.89
CA ALA A 315 -4.57 19.03 -24.87
C ALA A 315 -3.70 17.84 -24.42
N THR A 316 -2.39 17.85 -24.73
CA THR A 316 -1.46 16.80 -24.27
C THR A 316 -1.34 16.79 -22.75
N VAL A 317 -1.41 17.96 -22.11
CA VAL A 317 -1.33 18.06 -20.65
C VAL A 317 -2.67 17.74 -20.00
N THR A 318 -3.77 18.31 -20.50
CA THR A 318 -5.09 18.11 -19.89
C THR A 318 -5.58 16.67 -19.97
N THR A 319 -5.21 15.92 -21.00
CA THR A 319 -5.52 14.48 -21.12
C THR A 319 -4.75 13.57 -20.15
N LEU A 320 -3.68 14.07 -19.54
CA LEU A 320 -2.88 13.34 -18.55
C LEU A 320 -3.30 13.61 -17.10
N LEU A 321 -4.19 14.58 -16.87
CA LEU A 321 -4.70 14.89 -15.55
C LEU A 321 -5.75 13.86 -15.13
N GLU A 322 -5.52 13.23 -13.98
CA GLU A 322 -6.43 12.26 -13.37
C GLU A 322 -7.05 12.86 -12.11
N PRO A 323 -8.34 12.59 -11.81
CA PRO A 323 -8.98 13.06 -10.59
C PRO A 323 -8.22 12.65 -9.32
N VAL A 324 -8.11 13.56 -8.36
CA VAL A 324 -7.44 13.27 -7.07
C VAL A 324 -8.44 13.06 -5.93
N SER A 325 -8.00 12.37 -4.88
CA SER A 325 -8.78 12.24 -3.65
C SER A 325 -8.58 13.47 -2.76
N SER A 326 -9.64 14.26 -2.57
CA SER A 326 -9.63 15.42 -1.68
C SER A 326 -10.15 15.04 -0.29
N SER A 327 -9.37 15.32 0.77
CA SER A 327 -9.81 15.18 2.16
C SER A 327 -9.96 16.56 2.79
N PHE A 328 -11.19 16.92 3.17
CA PHE A 328 -11.47 18.22 3.75
C PHE A 328 -11.24 18.21 5.26
N ALA A 329 -10.30 19.03 5.71
CA ALA A 329 -10.25 19.46 7.10
C ALA A 329 -10.84 20.88 7.18
N VAL A 330 -12.13 20.97 7.47
CA VAL A 330 -12.68 22.17 8.13
C VAL A 330 -12.47 21.92 9.63
N HIS A 331 -11.69 22.77 10.31
CA HIS A 331 -11.63 22.74 11.77
C HIS A 331 -12.99 23.19 12.32
N ASN A 332 -13.85 22.21 12.59
CA ASN A 332 -15.05 22.35 13.41
C ASN A 332 -15.19 21.10 14.29
N GLY A 333 -15.61 21.33 15.53
CA GLY A 333 -15.41 20.46 16.69
C GLY A 333 -16.11 19.10 16.66
N ALA A 334 -15.55 18.20 17.46
CA ALA A 334 -16.05 16.85 17.72
C ALA A 334 -17.31 16.84 18.58
N THR A 335 -18.21 15.88 18.32
CA THR A 335 -19.32 15.52 19.22
C THR A 335 -19.44 13.99 19.32
N PRO A 336 -19.71 13.41 20.51
CA PRO A 336 -19.69 11.96 20.74
C PRO A 336 -20.95 11.24 20.25
N VAL A 337 -20.81 9.97 19.88
CA VAL A 337 -21.88 9.06 19.46
C VAL A 337 -22.44 8.30 20.67
N SER A 338 -23.77 8.31 20.84
CA SER A 338 -24.52 7.53 21.84
C SER A 338 -24.80 6.10 21.35
N PRO A 339 -24.90 5.10 22.25
CA PRO A 339 -25.07 3.69 21.90
C PRO A 339 -26.51 3.33 21.50
N THR A 340 -26.64 2.39 20.56
CA THR A 340 -27.92 1.86 20.06
C THR A 340 -28.33 0.60 20.85
N PRO A 341 -29.63 0.38 21.13
CA PRO A 341 -30.12 -0.82 21.82
C PRO A 341 -30.10 -2.06 20.91
N ILE A 342 -29.86 -3.24 21.50
CA ILE A 342 -29.95 -4.55 20.84
C ILE A 342 -31.44 -4.99 20.79
N PRO A 343 -31.96 -5.50 19.67
CA PRO A 343 -33.30 -6.09 19.59
C PRO A 343 -33.37 -7.45 20.30
N GLU A 344 -34.47 -7.70 21.01
CA GLU A 344 -34.93 -9.05 21.35
C GLU A 344 -35.32 -9.79 20.06
N ASP A 345 -34.63 -10.88 19.73
CA ASP A 345 -35.17 -11.87 18.79
C ASP A 345 -34.82 -13.29 19.24
N SER A 346 -35.86 -14.12 19.24
CA SER A 346 -35.96 -15.48 19.77
C SER A 346 -35.56 -16.55 18.75
N SER A 347 -34.62 -16.22 17.87
CA SER A 347 -34.21 -17.03 16.71
C SER A 347 -32.78 -17.56 16.79
N TYR A 348 -32.20 -17.75 18.00
CA TYR A 348 -30.89 -18.38 18.14
C TYR A 348 -30.94 -19.84 17.68
N THR A 349 -30.48 -20.08 16.45
CA THR A 349 -30.14 -21.39 15.93
C THR A 349 -28.62 -21.47 15.90
N PRO A 350 -27.96 -22.17 16.83
CA PRO A 350 -26.52 -22.37 16.71
C PRO A 350 -26.25 -23.33 15.55
N LEU A 351 -25.99 -22.78 14.36
CA LEU A 351 -25.12 -23.46 13.41
C LEU A 351 -23.71 -23.29 14.00
N ILE A 352 -23.14 -24.37 14.56
CA ILE A 352 -21.70 -24.43 14.80
C ILE A 352 -21.10 -24.98 13.49
N PRO A 353 -20.68 -24.14 12.54
CA PRO A 353 -19.98 -24.65 11.37
C PRO A 353 -18.71 -25.38 11.84
N ALA A 354 -18.34 -26.41 11.10
CA ALA A 354 -17.06 -27.06 11.28
C ALA A 354 -15.91 -26.04 11.30
N GLU A 355 -14.86 -26.29 12.09
CA GLU A 355 -13.75 -25.33 12.15
C GLU A 355 -13.07 -25.27 10.77
N PRO A 356 -12.73 -24.07 10.26
CA PRO A 356 -11.98 -23.97 9.01
C PRO A 356 -10.64 -24.70 9.09
N ILE A 357 -10.19 -25.25 7.96
CA ILE A 357 -8.96 -26.03 7.85
C ILE A 357 -7.74 -25.16 8.22
N PRO A 358 -6.90 -25.58 9.19
CA PRO A 358 -5.58 -25.00 9.46
C PRO A 358 -4.66 -25.02 8.24
N LEU A 359 -4.49 -23.86 7.60
CA LEU A 359 -3.63 -23.71 6.43
C LEU A 359 -2.55 -22.67 6.71
N MET A 360 -1.30 -23.03 6.37
CA MET A 360 -0.16 -22.12 6.46
C MET A 360 0.03 -21.38 5.14
N TRP A 361 -0.10 -20.06 5.18
CA TRP A 361 0.37 -19.15 4.14
C TRP A 361 0.93 -17.87 4.76
N TRP A 362 1.68 -17.09 3.98
CA TRP A 362 2.20 -15.81 4.44
C TRP A 362 1.14 -14.72 4.29
N ASP A 363 0.32 -14.52 5.31
CA ASP A 363 -0.58 -13.36 5.37
C ASP A 363 0.26 -12.08 5.57
N CYS A 364 0.22 -11.19 4.59
CA CYS A 364 1.02 -9.97 4.57
C CYS A 364 0.22 -8.68 4.69
N VAL A 365 -1.09 -8.73 4.94
CA VAL A 365 -1.92 -7.53 5.11
C VAL A 365 -1.32 -6.64 6.21
N GLY A 366 -1.19 -5.33 5.93
CA GLY A 366 -0.58 -4.36 6.84
C GLY A 366 0.94 -4.45 6.99
N LYS A 367 1.61 -5.44 6.39
CA LYS A 367 3.09 -5.53 6.36
C LYS A 367 3.67 -4.62 5.28
N LYS A 368 4.96 -4.32 5.40
CA LYS A 368 5.69 -3.42 4.52
C LYS A 368 5.75 -3.94 3.07
N PHE A 369 5.35 -3.08 2.14
CA PHE A 369 5.48 -3.17 0.69
C PHE A 369 6.67 -2.28 0.26
N ASP A 370 7.43 -2.59 -0.80
CA ASP A 370 8.63 -1.85 -1.27
C ASP A 370 9.99 -2.08 -0.57
N GLY A 371 10.12 -3.16 0.20
CA GLY A 371 11.42 -3.50 0.80
C GLY A 371 11.96 -2.37 1.69
N SER A 372 13.17 -1.88 1.41
CA SER A 372 13.81 -0.81 2.20
C SER A 372 13.55 0.61 1.69
N ILE A 373 12.94 0.77 0.51
CA ILE A 373 13.00 2.04 -0.24
C ILE A 373 11.71 2.86 -0.02
N GLY A 374 10.57 2.20 0.19
CA GLY A 374 9.26 2.83 0.33
C GLY A 374 8.54 2.42 1.61
N ASP A 375 7.45 3.10 1.94
CA ASP A 375 6.68 2.90 3.19
C ASP A 375 5.25 2.39 2.94
N ARG A 376 4.93 2.00 1.69
CA ARG A 376 3.64 1.38 1.38
C ARG A 376 3.45 0.12 2.20
N LYS A 377 2.20 -0.26 2.42
CA LYS A 377 1.80 -1.50 3.09
C LYS A 377 0.80 -2.23 2.24
N PHE A 378 0.86 -3.56 2.26
CA PHE A 378 -0.14 -4.40 1.62
C PHE A 378 -1.54 -4.07 2.17
N GLN A 379 -2.48 -3.80 1.28
CA GLN A 379 -3.89 -3.57 1.61
C GLN A 379 -4.71 -4.85 1.46
N ILE A 380 -4.44 -5.64 0.43
CA ILE A 380 -5.19 -6.86 0.10
C ILE A 380 -4.38 -8.10 0.50
N GLY A 381 -3.07 -8.07 0.23
CA GLY A 381 -2.15 -9.20 0.43
C GLY A 381 -1.54 -9.67 -0.89
N ASN A 382 -0.56 -10.57 -0.81
CA ASN A 382 0.12 -11.10 -1.98
C ASN A 382 -0.76 -12.15 -2.68
N PHE A 383 -1.11 -11.92 -3.94
CA PHE A 383 -1.98 -12.83 -4.71
C PHE A 383 -1.48 -14.28 -4.71
N GLY A 384 -0.17 -14.50 -4.77
CA GLY A 384 0.40 -15.85 -4.79
C GLY A 384 0.30 -16.56 -3.44
N ASP A 385 0.40 -15.83 -2.32
CA ASP A 385 0.20 -16.40 -0.99
C ASP A 385 -1.28 -16.64 -0.70
N ILE A 386 -2.16 -15.72 -1.13
CA ILE A 386 -3.63 -15.87 -1.05
C ILE A 386 -4.11 -17.07 -1.88
N ALA A 387 -3.46 -17.36 -3.01
CA ALA A 387 -3.79 -18.53 -3.84
C ALA A 387 -3.75 -19.84 -3.05
N SER A 388 -2.92 -19.95 -2.00
CA SER A 388 -2.92 -21.11 -1.11
C SER A 388 -4.30 -21.39 -0.52
N ARG A 389 -4.98 -20.33 -0.06
CA ARG A 389 -6.34 -20.41 0.49
C ARG A 389 -7.31 -20.79 -0.63
N ASP A 390 -7.35 -19.99 -1.68
CA ASP A 390 -8.37 -20.10 -2.74
C ASP A 390 -8.34 -21.49 -3.43
N VAL A 391 -7.15 -22.05 -3.65
CA VAL A 391 -7.00 -23.40 -4.22
C VAL A 391 -7.50 -24.47 -3.25
N VAL A 392 -7.14 -24.41 -1.97
CA VAL A 392 -7.54 -25.42 -0.98
C VAL A 392 -9.05 -25.36 -0.72
N GLU A 393 -9.62 -24.17 -0.57
CA GLU A 393 -11.06 -24.00 -0.36
C GLU A 393 -11.87 -24.49 -1.56
N SER A 394 -11.38 -24.26 -2.79
CA SER A 394 -12.03 -24.77 -4.01
C SER A 394 -11.98 -26.30 -4.10
N ILE A 395 -10.86 -26.94 -3.77
CA ILE A 395 -10.76 -28.42 -3.79
C ILE A 395 -11.59 -29.04 -2.66
N MET A 396 -11.54 -28.45 -1.45
CA MET A 396 -12.21 -29.00 -0.27
C MET A 396 -13.69 -28.65 -0.18
N GLN A 397 -14.13 -27.60 -0.89
CA GLN A 397 -15.45 -26.98 -0.71
C GLN A 397 -15.70 -26.62 0.77
N TRP A 398 -14.64 -26.20 1.46
CA TRP A 398 -14.59 -25.97 2.91
C TRP A 398 -13.65 -24.80 3.22
N PRO A 399 -14.03 -23.85 4.11
CA PRO A 399 -13.18 -22.71 4.44
C PRO A 399 -11.87 -23.09 5.13
N THR A 400 -10.87 -22.21 5.05
CA THR A 400 -9.60 -22.34 5.77
C THR A 400 -9.37 -21.20 6.76
N ARG A 401 -8.37 -21.35 7.63
CA ARG A 401 -7.96 -20.31 8.58
C ARG A 401 -6.45 -20.31 8.81
N PRO A 402 -5.90 -19.17 9.29
CA PRO A 402 -4.55 -19.12 9.79
C PRO A 402 -4.28 -20.12 10.94
N VAL A 403 -3.03 -20.56 11.01
CA VAL A 403 -2.56 -21.56 11.96
C VAL A 403 -2.39 -20.96 13.36
N THR A 404 -2.77 -21.71 14.39
CA THR A 404 -2.50 -21.42 15.80
C THR A 404 -1.50 -22.38 16.42
N GLY A 405 -0.77 -21.94 17.45
CA GLY A 405 0.47 -22.56 17.92
C GLY A 405 0.39 -24.07 18.17
N GLY A 406 1.32 -24.81 17.55
CA GLY A 406 1.55 -26.24 17.80
C GLY A 406 0.57 -27.21 17.12
N GLN A 407 -0.48 -26.73 16.45
CA GLN A 407 -1.43 -27.61 15.77
C GLN A 407 -0.88 -28.15 14.45
N ARG A 408 -1.36 -29.34 14.06
CA ARG A 408 -1.12 -29.93 12.74
C ARG A 408 -1.75 -29.05 11.66
N LYS A 409 -1.06 -28.86 10.53
CA LYS A 409 -1.50 -27.96 9.46
C LYS A 409 -1.19 -28.48 8.07
N LEU A 410 -1.89 -27.93 7.08
CA LEU A 410 -1.56 -28.04 5.66
C LEU A 410 -0.62 -26.92 5.24
N ILE A 411 0.40 -27.25 4.44
CA ILE A 411 1.31 -26.30 3.79
C ILE A 411 1.26 -26.57 2.28
N SER A 412 0.70 -25.62 1.52
CA SER A 412 0.34 -25.84 0.11
C SER A 412 1.13 -24.96 -0.86
N ILE A 413 0.84 -23.66 -0.97
CA ILE A 413 1.51 -22.77 -1.94
C ILE A 413 2.57 -21.90 -1.25
N GLY A 414 3.60 -21.50 -2.02
CA GLY A 414 4.62 -20.56 -1.58
C GLY A 414 5.87 -21.21 -1.00
N SER A 415 6.83 -20.38 -0.60
CA SER A 415 8.17 -20.82 -0.12
C SER A 415 8.22 -20.95 1.41
N VAL A 416 7.25 -21.66 1.98
CA VAL A 416 6.94 -21.69 3.42
C VAL A 416 7.15 -23.07 4.08
N ILE A 417 7.68 -24.06 3.36
CA ILE A 417 7.93 -25.42 3.89
C ILE A 417 8.80 -25.45 5.15
N HIS A 418 9.68 -24.46 5.33
CA HIS A 418 10.53 -24.30 6.52
C HIS A 418 9.75 -24.06 7.83
N THR A 419 8.44 -23.82 7.74
CA THR A 419 7.53 -23.66 8.89
C THR A 419 6.87 -24.97 9.33
N ALA A 420 7.19 -26.07 8.65
CA ALA A 420 6.68 -27.39 8.98
C ALA A 420 7.11 -27.84 10.37
N SER A 421 6.18 -28.53 11.04
CA SER A 421 6.33 -29.23 12.30
C SER A 421 5.99 -30.71 12.09
N ASN A 422 6.32 -31.56 13.06
CA ASN A 422 5.99 -32.98 12.97
C ASN A 422 4.51 -33.22 12.66
N ARG A 423 4.25 -34.17 11.76
CA ARG A 423 2.95 -34.63 11.25
C ARG A 423 2.22 -33.65 10.34
N ASP A 424 2.79 -32.50 10.01
CA ASP A 424 2.19 -31.60 9.03
C ASP A 424 2.09 -32.24 7.64
N ILE A 425 1.16 -31.72 6.84
CA ILE A 425 0.91 -32.18 5.48
C ILE A 425 1.52 -31.16 4.52
N ILE A 426 2.33 -31.64 3.57
CA ILE A 426 2.92 -30.84 2.51
C ILE A 426 2.30 -31.24 1.17
N TRP A 427 1.76 -30.25 0.45
CA TRP A 427 1.23 -30.45 -0.90
C TRP A 427 1.58 -29.27 -1.81
N GLY A 428 2.74 -29.33 -2.44
CA GLY A 428 3.18 -28.40 -3.48
C GLY A 428 4.11 -27.27 -3.01
N SER A 429 4.28 -27.10 -1.70
CA SER A 429 5.08 -25.99 -1.18
C SER A 429 6.56 -26.17 -1.50
N GLY A 430 7.28 -25.06 -1.64
CA GLY A 430 8.69 -25.02 -1.96
C GLY A 430 9.57 -24.56 -0.80
N MET A 431 10.87 -24.83 -0.91
CA MET A 431 11.87 -24.21 -0.04
C MET A 431 12.11 -22.73 -0.41
N LYS A 432 12.67 -22.00 0.55
CA LYS A 432 13.24 -20.67 0.34
C LYS A 432 14.77 -20.79 0.45
N GLY A 433 15.56 -20.29 -0.49
CA GLY A 433 17.02 -20.48 -0.49
C GLY A 433 17.75 -19.85 0.71
N THR A 434 17.15 -18.91 1.44
CA THR A 434 17.71 -18.44 2.72
C THR A 434 17.41 -19.36 3.91
N LYS A 435 16.58 -20.39 3.72
CA LYS A 435 16.17 -21.39 4.71
C LYS A 435 16.12 -22.78 4.06
N MET A 436 17.29 -23.26 3.62
CA MET A 436 17.45 -24.51 2.87
C MET A 436 17.31 -25.79 3.71
N MET A 437 16.96 -25.68 4.99
CA MET A 437 16.84 -26.82 5.90
C MET A 437 15.54 -26.72 6.69
N LEU A 438 14.92 -27.88 6.93
CA LEU A 438 13.88 -28.02 7.95
C LEU A 438 14.53 -27.93 9.34
N ASN A 439 13.73 -27.62 10.36
CA ASN A 439 14.18 -27.68 11.75
C ASN A 439 14.55 -29.13 12.12
N ASP A 440 15.70 -29.34 12.75
CA ASP A 440 16.21 -30.69 13.11
C ASP A 440 15.25 -31.53 13.95
N SER A 441 14.29 -30.91 14.65
CA SER A 441 13.24 -31.60 15.42
C SER A 441 12.15 -32.26 14.55
N VAL A 442 12.09 -31.91 13.26
CA VAL A 442 11.13 -32.48 12.32
C VAL A 442 11.64 -33.84 11.83
N LYS A 443 10.89 -34.89 12.15
CA LYS A 443 11.20 -36.29 11.83
C LYS A 443 10.09 -36.98 11.03
N GLU A 444 8.89 -36.41 11.01
CA GLU A 444 7.72 -37.02 10.37
C GLU A 444 6.90 -35.94 9.65
N LEU A 445 6.64 -36.11 8.36
CA LEU A 445 5.76 -35.25 7.55
C LEU A 445 4.96 -36.11 6.57
N GLY A 446 3.73 -35.70 6.26
CA GLY A 446 2.96 -36.25 5.15
C GLY A 446 3.23 -35.48 3.87
N VAL A 447 4.17 -35.94 3.03
CA VAL A 447 4.58 -35.23 1.81
C VAL A 447 3.94 -35.87 0.58
N TYR A 448 3.02 -35.14 -0.07
CA TYR A 448 2.25 -35.64 -1.22
C TYR A 448 2.64 -34.98 -2.54
N ALA A 449 3.07 -33.73 -2.49
CA ALA A 449 3.68 -33.01 -3.60
C ALA A 449 4.62 -31.93 -3.06
N VAL A 450 5.57 -31.49 -3.87
CA VAL A 450 6.42 -30.31 -3.60
C VAL A 450 6.66 -29.55 -4.91
N ARG A 451 7.05 -28.28 -4.84
CA ARG A 451 7.19 -27.43 -6.05
C ARG A 451 8.11 -28.02 -7.12
N GLY A 452 9.22 -28.62 -6.71
CA GLY A 452 10.28 -29.01 -7.62
C GLY A 452 11.33 -29.93 -7.01
N PRO A 453 12.28 -30.40 -7.83
CA PRO A 453 13.25 -31.42 -7.43
C PRO A 453 14.27 -30.94 -6.40
N LEU A 454 14.53 -29.63 -6.31
CA LEU A 454 15.42 -29.11 -5.26
C LEU A 454 14.73 -29.24 -3.90
N THR A 455 13.44 -28.86 -3.82
CA THR A 455 12.65 -29.03 -2.59
C THR A 455 12.52 -30.51 -2.22
N LEU A 456 12.29 -31.40 -3.19
CA LEU A 456 12.23 -32.84 -2.95
C LEU A 456 13.54 -33.39 -2.37
N ASP A 457 14.68 -32.99 -2.94
CA ASP A 457 16.00 -33.42 -2.46
C ASP A 457 16.29 -32.94 -1.04
N MET A 458 15.90 -31.71 -0.69
CA MET A 458 16.00 -31.20 0.68
C MET A 458 15.20 -32.07 1.67
N VAL A 459 13.94 -32.38 1.36
CA VAL A 459 13.07 -33.23 2.20
C VAL A 459 13.69 -34.62 2.37
N ARG A 460 14.18 -35.22 1.28
CA ARG A 460 14.87 -36.52 1.28
C ARG A 460 16.11 -36.52 2.17
N ARG A 461 16.97 -35.50 2.06
CA ARG A 461 18.19 -35.37 2.87
C ARG A 461 17.91 -35.19 4.36
N HIS A 462 16.72 -34.70 4.70
CA HIS A 462 16.25 -34.59 6.08
C HIS A 462 15.72 -35.92 6.65
N GLY A 463 15.73 -37.01 5.86
CA GLY A 463 15.28 -38.33 6.29
C GLY A 463 13.76 -38.51 6.30
N ILE A 464 13.02 -37.63 5.64
CA ILE A 464 11.55 -37.68 5.54
C ILE A 464 11.16 -38.60 4.37
N ASP A 465 10.10 -39.39 4.56
CA ASP A 465 9.56 -40.26 3.52
C ASP A 465 8.95 -39.44 2.37
N ILE A 466 9.43 -39.72 1.16
CA ILE A 466 9.00 -39.08 -0.09
C ILE A 466 8.30 -40.07 -1.04
N SER A 467 8.04 -41.30 -0.60
CA SER A 467 7.44 -42.37 -1.43
C SER A 467 6.07 -42.02 -2.01
N LYS A 468 5.34 -41.11 -1.35
CA LYS A 468 4.02 -40.63 -1.77
C LYS A 468 4.06 -39.52 -2.82
N VAL A 469 5.23 -38.95 -3.11
CA VAL A 469 5.37 -37.84 -4.07
C VAL A 469 5.44 -38.40 -5.49
N SER A 470 4.38 -38.16 -6.27
CA SER A 470 4.31 -38.54 -7.69
C SER A 470 4.47 -37.37 -8.66
N HIS A 471 4.20 -36.14 -8.21
CA HIS A 471 4.21 -34.93 -9.05
C HIS A 471 4.98 -33.79 -8.39
N LEU A 472 5.53 -32.89 -9.23
CA LEU A 472 6.33 -31.74 -8.82
C LEU A 472 5.80 -30.46 -9.46
N PHE A 473 4.93 -29.73 -8.76
CA PHE A 473 4.40 -28.45 -9.23
C PHE A 473 4.03 -27.53 -8.05
N ASP A 474 3.93 -26.25 -8.36
CA ASP A 474 3.33 -25.27 -7.46
C ASP A 474 1.81 -25.25 -7.68
N PRO A 475 0.96 -25.48 -6.66
CA PRO A 475 -0.49 -25.52 -6.83
C PRO A 475 -1.09 -24.20 -7.33
N GLY A 476 -0.36 -23.09 -7.31
CA GLY A 476 -0.80 -21.83 -7.92
C GLY A 476 -1.11 -21.96 -9.41
N CYS A 477 -0.56 -23.00 -10.09
CA CYS A 477 -0.92 -23.28 -11.48
C CYS A 477 -2.36 -23.78 -11.67
N LEU A 478 -3.06 -24.21 -10.61
CA LEU A 478 -4.43 -24.73 -10.69
C LEU A 478 -5.50 -23.63 -10.82
N ILE A 479 -5.17 -22.37 -10.58
CA ILE A 479 -6.13 -21.25 -10.61
C ILE A 479 -6.98 -21.23 -11.90
N PRO A 480 -6.41 -21.36 -13.12
CA PRO A 480 -7.21 -21.33 -14.34
C PRO A 480 -8.19 -22.50 -14.49
N HIS A 481 -7.89 -23.64 -13.86
CA HIS A 481 -8.73 -24.84 -13.90
C HIS A 481 -9.82 -24.80 -12.83
N LEU A 482 -9.49 -24.40 -11.60
CA LEU A 482 -10.44 -24.31 -10.50
C LEU A 482 -11.42 -23.14 -10.62
N PHE A 483 -11.07 -22.12 -11.40
CA PHE A 483 -11.89 -20.92 -11.63
C PHE A 483 -12.17 -20.71 -13.13
N GLU A 484 -12.44 -21.80 -13.86
CA GLU A 484 -12.59 -21.78 -15.32
C GLU A 484 -13.67 -20.81 -15.82
N ASP A 485 -14.80 -20.70 -15.12
CA ASP A 485 -15.88 -19.77 -15.45
C ASP A 485 -15.41 -18.31 -15.40
N HIS A 486 -14.67 -17.94 -14.35
CA HIS A 486 -14.10 -16.60 -14.21
C HIS A 486 -13.08 -16.33 -15.33
N VAL A 487 -12.20 -17.30 -15.62
CA VAL A 487 -11.21 -17.19 -16.70
C VAL A 487 -11.89 -17.05 -18.07
N ALA A 488 -12.98 -17.77 -18.32
CA ALA A 488 -13.74 -17.66 -19.57
C ALA A 488 -14.36 -16.27 -19.75
N VAL A 489 -14.96 -15.71 -18.69
CA VAL A 489 -15.51 -14.34 -18.69
C VAL A 489 -14.42 -13.30 -18.89
N ALA A 490 -13.28 -13.44 -18.20
CA ALA A 490 -12.14 -12.54 -18.34
C ALA A 490 -11.57 -12.58 -19.78
N ARG A 491 -11.42 -13.77 -20.37
CA ARG A 491 -10.98 -13.91 -21.78
C ARG A 491 -11.93 -13.27 -22.77
N ALA A 492 -13.24 -13.39 -22.55
CA ALA A 492 -14.25 -12.81 -23.44
C ALA A 492 -14.25 -11.27 -23.43
N SER A 493 -13.82 -10.65 -22.33
CA SER A 493 -13.80 -9.19 -22.13
C SER A 493 -12.42 -8.54 -22.27
N ALA A 494 -11.35 -9.34 -22.35
CA ALA A 494 -9.99 -8.84 -22.35
C ALA A 494 -9.60 -8.07 -23.63
N LYS A 495 -8.87 -6.97 -23.43
CA LYS A 495 -8.24 -6.23 -24.52
C LYS A 495 -6.82 -6.76 -24.74
N SER A 496 -6.45 -6.96 -26.01
CA SER A 496 -5.09 -7.36 -26.36
C SER A 496 -4.07 -6.31 -25.90
N THR A 497 -3.01 -6.75 -25.21
CA THR A 497 -1.90 -5.90 -24.78
C THR A 497 -0.57 -6.59 -25.08
N THR A 498 0.45 -5.81 -25.41
CA THR A 498 1.76 -6.36 -25.82
C THR A 498 2.47 -7.10 -24.69
N PHE A 499 2.46 -6.54 -23.49
CA PHE A 499 3.09 -7.15 -22.32
C PHE A 499 2.58 -6.56 -21.01
N LYS A 500 2.79 -7.30 -19.93
CA LYS A 500 2.65 -6.85 -18.53
C LYS A 500 3.94 -7.08 -17.76
N ILE A 501 4.18 -6.23 -16.76
CA ILE A 501 5.32 -6.32 -15.84
C ILE A 501 4.78 -6.61 -14.44
N ILE A 502 5.16 -7.75 -13.85
CA ILE A 502 4.74 -8.15 -12.50
C ILE A 502 5.97 -8.17 -11.59
N PRO A 503 6.28 -7.07 -10.90
CA PRO A 503 7.41 -7.01 -10.01
C PRO A 503 7.15 -7.81 -8.73
N HIS A 504 8.20 -8.35 -8.13
CA HIS A 504 8.15 -8.74 -6.73
C HIS A 504 7.85 -7.52 -5.85
N TYR A 505 7.16 -7.69 -4.72
CA TYR A 505 6.73 -6.56 -3.88
C TYR A 505 7.89 -5.68 -3.35
N ARG A 506 9.12 -6.22 -3.29
CA ARG A 506 10.33 -5.47 -2.92
C ARG A 506 10.92 -4.67 -4.08
N ASP A 507 10.54 -5.03 -5.30
CA ASP A 507 11.06 -4.47 -6.54
C ASP A 507 10.10 -3.43 -7.12
N ASP A 508 8.80 -3.49 -6.75
CA ASP A 508 7.71 -2.73 -7.37
C ASP A 508 8.02 -1.23 -7.47
N MET A 509 8.32 -0.57 -6.35
CA MET A 509 8.63 0.86 -6.40
C MET A 509 9.89 1.17 -7.19
N MET A 510 10.94 0.37 -7.09
CA MET A 510 12.19 0.66 -7.79
C MET A 510 12.05 0.46 -9.30
N LEU A 511 11.38 -0.61 -9.74
CA LEU A 511 11.10 -0.84 -11.16
C LEU A 511 10.16 0.23 -11.74
N ARG A 512 9.12 0.66 -11.01
CA ARG A 512 8.25 1.78 -11.43
C ARG A 512 8.97 3.12 -11.48
N ARG A 513 10.02 3.31 -10.66
CA ARG A 513 10.87 4.51 -10.74
C ARG A 513 11.81 4.46 -11.94
N MET A 514 12.46 3.34 -12.18
CA MET A 514 13.40 3.18 -13.30
C MET A 514 12.68 3.16 -14.66
N HIS A 515 11.47 2.60 -14.71
CA HIS A 515 10.68 2.45 -15.92
C HIS A 515 9.32 3.16 -15.79
N TYR A 516 9.29 4.37 -15.23
CA TYR A 516 8.03 5.12 -15.02
C TYR A 516 7.22 5.29 -16.31
N ARG A 517 7.88 5.38 -17.46
CA ARG A 517 7.29 5.41 -18.81
C ARG A 517 6.45 4.18 -19.15
N LEU A 518 6.73 3.05 -18.48
CA LEU A 518 6.05 1.78 -18.67
C LEU A 518 5.02 1.51 -17.58
N ASN A 519 4.72 2.45 -16.67
CA ASN A 519 3.84 2.24 -15.52
C ASN A 519 2.49 1.58 -15.85
N ARG A 520 1.88 1.91 -16.99
CA ARG A 520 0.61 1.30 -17.45
C ARG A 520 0.69 -0.21 -17.69
N HIS A 521 1.90 -0.74 -17.85
CA HIS A 521 2.17 -2.17 -18.02
C HIS A 521 2.41 -2.87 -16.69
N PHE A 522 2.65 -2.15 -15.59
CA PHE A 522 2.92 -2.76 -14.29
C PHE A 522 1.64 -3.23 -13.60
N VAL A 523 1.66 -4.46 -13.08
CA VAL A 523 0.59 -5.05 -12.30
C VAL A 523 1.10 -5.32 -10.89
N SER A 524 0.43 -4.77 -9.88
CA SER A 524 0.79 -4.96 -8.47
C SER A 524 0.51 -6.40 -8.03
N VAL A 525 1.37 -6.93 -7.16
CA VAL A 525 1.15 -8.23 -6.49
C VAL A 525 0.24 -8.11 -5.25
N ASP A 526 -0.09 -6.89 -4.82
CA ASP A 526 -1.06 -6.60 -3.75
C ASP A 526 -2.50 -6.65 -4.29
N CYS A 527 -2.98 -7.85 -4.61
CA CYS A 527 -4.30 -8.11 -5.16
C CYS A 527 -4.72 -9.56 -4.88
N THR A 528 -5.98 -9.91 -5.18
CA THR A 528 -6.44 -11.31 -5.10
C THR A 528 -5.97 -12.12 -6.32
N PRO A 529 -5.95 -13.47 -6.25
CA PRO A 529 -5.65 -14.32 -7.39
C PRO A 529 -6.47 -14.01 -8.64
N LEU A 530 -7.79 -13.80 -8.50
CA LEU A 530 -8.68 -13.49 -9.62
C LEU A 530 -8.45 -12.09 -10.19
N GLN A 531 -8.14 -11.09 -9.34
CA GLN A 531 -7.74 -9.77 -9.82
C GLN A 531 -6.43 -9.81 -10.61
N MET A 532 -5.47 -10.66 -10.21
CA MET A 532 -4.24 -10.88 -10.99
C MET A 532 -4.56 -11.50 -12.35
N VAL A 533 -5.44 -12.51 -12.39
CA VAL A 533 -5.92 -13.12 -13.64
C VAL A 533 -6.50 -12.06 -14.57
N ASP A 534 -7.41 -11.22 -14.08
CA ASP A 534 -8.02 -10.13 -14.85
C ASP A 534 -6.99 -9.13 -15.38
N ALA A 535 -5.95 -8.84 -14.59
CA ALA A 535 -4.92 -7.86 -14.95
C ALA A 535 -3.94 -8.34 -16.04
N ILE A 536 -3.77 -9.67 -16.19
CA ILE A 536 -2.77 -10.25 -17.11
C ILE A 536 -3.38 -10.95 -18.32
N ILE A 537 -4.64 -11.39 -18.27
CA ILE A 537 -5.32 -11.94 -19.45
C ILE A 537 -5.36 -10.91 -20.58
N GLY A 538 -5.07 -11.37 -21.80
CA GLY A 538 -4.95 -10.53 -22.99
C GLY A 538 -3.52 -10.01 -23.23
N ALA A 539 -2.57 -10.25 -22.33
CA ALA A 539 -1.16 -9.98 -22.58
C ALA A 539 -0.54 -11.04 -23.50
N GLU A 540 0.26 -10.61 -24.49
CA GLU A 540 1.04 -11.53 -25.33
C GLU A 540 2.23 -12.15 -24.56
N ARG A 541 2.72 -11.47 -23.51
CA ARG A 541 3.73 -11.99 -22.59
C ARG A 541 3.71 -11.28 -21.23
N VAL A 542 4.30 -11.93 -20.23
CA VAL A 542 4.54 -11.37 -18.90
C VAL A 542 6.04 -11.30 -18.62
N VAL A 543 6.52 -10.14 -18.16
CA VAL A 543 7.87 -9.99 -17.58
C VAL A 543 7.70 -9.94 -16.07
N SER A 544 8.34 -10.83 -15.31
CA SER A 544 8.11 -10.89 -13.88
C SER A 544 9.36 -11.17 -13.06
N SER A 545 9.55 -10.36 -12.01
CA SER A 545 10.47 -10.69 -10.92
C SER A 545 9.78 -11.40 -9.75
N SER A 546 8.47 -11.70 -9.86
CA SER A 546 7.71 -12.50 -8.91
C SER A 546 7.52 -13.92 -9.44
N LEU A 547 7.93 -14.95 -8.68
CA LEU A 547 7.76 -16.35 -9.11
C LEU A 547 6.29 -16.70 -9.40
N HIS A 548 5.36 -16.29 -8.53
CA HIS A 548 3.93 -16.56 -8.78
C HIS A 548 3.41 -15.78 -10.00
N GLY A 549 4.04 -14.67 -10.38
CA GLY A 549 3.70 -13.95 -11.61
C GLY A 549 4.03 -14.78 -12.85
N ILE A 550 5.13 -15.53 -12.81
CA ILE A 550 5.50 -16.51 -13.84
C ILE A 550 4.52 -17.68 -13.84
N ILE A 551 4.26 -18.29 -12.67
CA ILE A 551 3.39 -19.47 -12.54
C ILE A 551 1.98 -19.18 -13.07
N PHE A 552 1.38 -18.04 -12.68
CA PHE A 552 0.03 -17.65 -13.11
C PHE A 552 -0.03 -17.33 -14.60
N ALA A 553 0.98 -16.63 -15.13
CA ALA A 553 1.02 -16.33 -16.56
C ALA A 553 1.10 -17.63 -17.38
N GLU A 554 2.03 -18.52 -17.02
CA GLU A 554 2.24 -19.76 -17.75
C GLU A 554 1.04 -20.71 -17.63
N SER A 555 0.36 -20.78 -16.49
CA SER A 555 -0.85 -21.59 -16.32
C SER A 555 -2.04 -21.09 -17.14
N LEU A 556 -2.10 -19.79 -17.42
CA LEU A 556 -3.09 -19.20 -18.33
C LEU A 556 -2.72 -19.37 -19.82
N GLY A 557 -1.55 -19.94 -20.12
CA GLY A 557 -1.00 -20.07 -21.47
C GLY A 557 -0.28 -18.82 -21.98
N ILE A 558 0.09 -17.89 -21.09
CA ILE A 558 0.79 -16.64 -21.43
C ILE A 558 2.29 -16.84 -21.19
N PRO A 559 3.16 -16.68 -22.21
CA PRO A 559 4.59 -16.81 -22.04
C PRO A 559 5.16 -15.83 -21.01
N ALA A 560 6.04 -16.32 -20.14
CA ALA A 560 6.67 -15.52 -19.09
C ALA A 560 8.19 -15.39 -19.26
N CYS A 561 8.72 -14.22 -18.93
CA CYS A 561 10.16 -13.92 -18.88
C CYS A 561 10.56 -13.67 -17.42
N TRP A 562 11.52 -14.44 -16.92
CA TRP A 562 12.05 -14.25 -15.57
C TRP A 562 12.99 -13.04 -15.53
N LEU A 563 12.52 -11.97 -14.91
CA LEU A 563 13.32 -10.79 -14.58
C LEU A 563 14.04 -11.01 -13.25
N ALA A 564 15.35 -10.75 -13.22
CA ALA A 564 16.18 -10.80 -12.03
C ALA A 564 15.59 -9.92 -10.90
N PRO A 565 15.36 -10.46 -9.69
CA PRO A 565 14.87 -9.67 -8.58
C PRO A 565 15.91 -8.67 -8.08
N ILE A 566 15.57 -7.38 -8.09
CA ILE A 566 16.49 -6.30 -7.64
C ILE A 566 16.45 -6.07 -6.13
N GLY A 567 15.37 -6.47 -5.46
CA GLY A 567 15.15 -6.35 -4.01
C GLY A 567 15.75 -7.49 -3.20
N GLY A 568 16.67 -8.27 -3.78
CA GLY A 568 17.39 -9.36 -3.13
C GLY A 568 16.52 -10.57 -2.80
N GLU A 569 15.50 -10.84 -3.62
CA GLU A 569 14.72 -12.08 -3.49
C GLU A 569 15.56 -13.28 -3.94
N ASP A 570 15.43 -14.39 -3.21
CA ASP A 570 16.18 -15.61 -3.50
C ASP A 570 15.78 -16.23 -4.84
N GLU A 571 16.78 -16.66 -5.61
CA GLU A 571 16.58 -17.19 -6.97
C GLU A 571 16.34 -18.70 -7.02
N LEU A 572 16.69 -19.44 -5.95
CA LEU A 572 16.59 -20.90 -5.93
C LEU A 572 15.16 -21.37 -6.22
N LYS A 573 14.16 -20.64 -5.71
CA LYS A 573 12.74 -20.97 -5.94
C LYS A 573 12.33 -20.96 -7.42
N TYR A 574 12.98 -20.15 -8.25
CA TYR A 574 12.68 -20.08 -9.69
C TYR A 574 13.25 -21.29 -10.41
N TYR A 575 14.51 -21.65 -10.12
CA TYR A 575 15.11 -22.89 -10.64
C TYR A 575 14.31 -24.12 -10.23
N ASP A 576 13.89 -24.19 -8.96
CA ASP A 576 13.08 -25.30 -8.44
C ASP A 576 11.77 -25.45 -9.24
N TYR A 577 11.08 -24.35 -9.55
CA TYR A 577 9.91 -24.36 -10.43
C TYR A 577 10.23 -24.82 -11.86
N TYR A 578 11.22 -24.20 -12.52
CA TYR A 578 11.56 -24.56 -13.90
C TYR A 578 11.97 -26.03 -14.03
N TYR A 579 12.78 -26.55 -13.09
CA TYR A 579 13.16 -27.97 -13.06
C TYR A 579 11.98 -28.89 -12.75
N GLY A 580 11.04 -28.49 -11.88
CA GLY A 580 9.79 -29.22 -11.65
C GLY A 580 8.97 -29.40 -12.93
N THR A 581 9.01 -28.40 -13.81
CA THR A 581 8.36 -28.45 -15.13
C THR A 581 9.22 -29.06 -16.25
N GLY A 582 10.36 -29.69 -15.93
CA GLY A 582 11.25 -30.34 -16.90
C GLY A 582 12.07 -29.38 -17.78
N ARG A 583 12.18 -28.10 -17.42
CA ARG A 583 12.87 -27.06 -18.19
C ARG A 583 14.21 -26.71 -17.53
N PHE A 584 15.32 -27.19 -18.10
CA PHE A 584 16.67 -27.06 -17.51
C PHE A 584 17.50 -25.92 -18.10
N ALA A 585 17.24 -25.49 -19.34
CA ALA A 585 17.92 -24.37 -19.99
C ALA A 585 17.26 -23.03 -19.59
N VAL A 586 17.30 -22.71 -18.29
CA VAL A 586 16.57 -21.57 -17.72
C VAL A 586 17.11 -20.24 -18.23
N LYS A 587 16.23 -19.41 -18.79
CA LYS A 587 16.52 -18.04 -19.22
C LYS A 587 16.17 -17.06 -18.10
N ARG A 588 17.14 -16.24 -17.68
CA ARG A 588 17.02 -15.15 -16.68
C ARG A 588 17.52 -13.85 -17.29
N PHE A 589 16.79 -12.76 -17.09
CA PHE A 589 17.09 -11.45 -17.70
C PHE A 589 17.40 -10.41 -16.63
N GLU A 590 18.45 -9.61 -16.85
CA GLU A 590 18.91 -8.59 -15.87
C GLU A 590 18.13 -7.27 -15.99
N SER A 591 17.48 -7.01 -17.13
CA SER A 591 16.75 -5.77 -17.39
C SER A 591 15.38 -6.04 -18.02
N VAL A 592 14.45 -5.08 -17.85
CA VAL A 592 13.14 -5.13 -18.50
C VAL A 592 13.31 -5.09 -20.02
N GLU A 593 14.24 -4.28 -20.52
CA GLU A 593 14.51 -4.11 -21.95
C GLU A 593 14.99 -5.42 -22.59
N ASP A 594 15.89 -6.16 -21.93
CA ASP A 594 16.37 -7.45 -22.42
C ASP A 594 15.26 -8.50 -22.38
N ALA A 595 14.48 -8.55 -21.30
CA ALA A 595 13.33 -9.44 -21.18
C ALA A 595 12.27 -9.19 -22.27
N LEU A 596 12.04 -7.93 -22.64
CA LEU A 596 11.08 -7.57 -23.69
C LEU A 596 11.56 -7.96 -25.09
N ARG A 597 12.88 -7.93 -25.36
CA ARG A 597 13.46 -8.31 -26.66
C ARG A 597 13.67 -9.81 -26.82
N ALA A 598 13.84 -10.52 -25.70
CA ALA A 598 14.17 -11.93 -25.72
C ALA A 598 12.97 -12.84 -26.05
N GLU A 599 13.30 -14.07 -26.43
CA GLU A 599 12.34 -15.15 -26.53
C GLU A 599 12.12 -15.78 -25.14
N PRO A 600 10.88 -15.91 -24.65
CA PRO A 600 10.56 -16.49 -23.35
C PRO A 600 10.95 -17.98 -23.28
N MET A 601 10.81 -18.56 -22.07
CA MET A 601 10.84 -20.01 -21.92
C MET A 601 9.63 -20.64 -22.64
N PRO A 602 9.76 -21.85 -23.23
CA PRO A 602 8.60 -22.59 -23.70
C PRO A 602 7.60 -22.81 -22.56
N LEU A 603 6.30 -22.72 -22.88
CA LEU A 603 5.24 -23.00 -21.93
C LEU A 603 5.35 -24.45 -21.42
N PRO A 604 5.19 -24.68 -20.12
CA PRO A 604 5.13 -26.03 -19.56
C PRO A 604 3.81 -26.71 -19.97
N LYS A 605 3.79 -28.04 -19.93
CA LYS A 605 2.55 -28.82 -20.07
C LYS A 605 1.99 -29.10 -18.68
N PHE A 606 0.79 -28.62 -18.40
CA PHE A 606 0.09 -28.92 -17.15
C PHE A 606 -0.92 -30.04 -17.37
N ASP A 607 -0.87 -31.03 -16.48
CA ASP A 607 -1.96 -31.99 -16.28
C ASP A 607 -2.61 -31.68 -14.93
N PHE A 608 -3.60 -30.78 -14.98
CA PHE A 608 -4.23 -30.25 -13.77
C PHE A 608 -4.97 -31.34 -12.98
N GLN A 609 -5.65 -32.26 -13.67
CA GLN A 609 -6.39 -33.33 -13.00
C GLN A 609 -5.45 -34.32 -12.32
N SER A 610 -4.41 -34.79 -13.00
CA SER A 610 -3.41 -35.69 -12.38
C SER A 610 -2.73 -35.05 -11.18
N TYR A 611 -2.52 -33.73 -11.19
CA TYR A 611 -1.99 -33.02 -10.03
C TYR A 611 -3.01 -32.91 -8.88
N ILE A 612 -4.27 -32.59 -9.17
CA ILE A 612 -5.36 -32.58 -8.17
C ILE A 612 -5.53 -33.94 -7.52
N ASP A 613 -5.40 -35.03 -8.27
CA ASP A 613 -5.51 -36.40 -7.76
C ASP A 613 -4.42 -36.75 -6.71
N THR A 614 -3.34 -35.96 -6.63
CA THR A 614 -2.34 -36.09 -5.56
C THR A 614 -2.76 -35.42 -4.24
N PHE A 615 -3.82 -34.60 -4.25
CA PHE A 615 -4.28 -33.89 -3.07
C PHE A 615 -4.76 -34.87 -2.00
N PRO A 616 -4.17 -34.87 -0.78
CA PRO A 616 -4.45 -35.87 0.23
C PRO A 616 -5.72 -35.55 1.03
N LYS A 617 -6.88 -35.56 0.37
CA LYS A 617 -8.18 -35.18 0.96
C LYS A 617 -8.45 -35.86 2.30
N ASN A 618 -8.24 -37.17 2.38
CA ASN A 618 -8.47 -37.96 3.60
C ASN A 618 -7.56 -37.59 4.79
N GLU A 619 -6.41 -36.96 4.52
CA GLU A 619 -5.50 -36.49 5.57
C GLU A 619 -5.79 -35.04 5.97
N VAL A 620 -6.34 -34.25 5.04
CA VAL A 620 -6.65 -32.82 5.22
C VAL A 620 -8.00 -32.62 5.87
N GLU A 621 -9.04 -33.40 5.53
CA GLU A 621 -10.37 -33.31 6.16
C GLU A 621 -10.29 -33.34 7.69
N PRO A 622 -9.54 -34.26 8.34
CA PRO A 622 -9.42 -34.30 9.79
C PRO A 622 -8.75 -33.07 10.42
N LEU A 623 -8.10 -32.20 9.63
CA LEU A 623 -7.55 -30.94 10.15
C LEU A 623 -8.65 -29.92 10.48
N GLY A 624 -9.80 -29.99 9.80
CA GLY A 624 -10.99 -29.16 10.07
C GLY A 624 -11.96 -29.79 11.08
N GLU A 625 -11.72 -31.06 11.45
CA GLU A 625 -12.47 -31.73 12.52
C GLU A 625 -12.07 -31.16 13.89
N PHE A 626 -13.05 -30.57 14.55
CA PHE A 626 -12.87 -29.87 15.82
C PHE A 626 -14.11 -30.08 16.69
N GLY A 627 -13.90 -30.53 17.92
CA GLY A 627 -14.98 -30.85 18.87
C GLY A 627 -14.49 -31.68 20.04
N ILE A 628 -15.39 -31.94 20.99
CA ILE A 628 -15.18 -32.81 22.14
C ILE A 628 -15.19 -34.25 21.64
N GLY A 629 -14.07 -34.97 21.81
CA GLY A 629 -14.01 -36.39 21.48
C GLY A 629 -14.86 -37.24 22.42
N VAL A 630 -15.44 -38.32 21.89
CA VAL A 630 -16.10 -39.34 22.73
C VAL A 630 -15.09 -39.93 23.71
N GLY A 631 -15.46 -39.98 25.00
CA GLY A 631 -14.60 -40.36 26.13
C GLY A 631 -13.86 -39.19 26.79
N ALA A 632 -13.93 -37.97 26.24
CA ALA A 632 -13.30 -36.81 26.85
C ALA A 632 -14.12 -36.26 28.02
N THR A 633 -13.41 -35.82 29.07
CA THR A 633 -13.99 -35.07 30.20
C THR A 633 -13.43 -33.65 30.19
N VAL A 634 -14.32 -32.68 30.04
CA VAL A 634 -14.01 -31.26 30.12
C VAL A 634 -14.29 -30.77 31.53
N SER A 635 -13.28 -30.16 32.18
CA SER A 635 -13.44 -29.46 33.46
C SER A 635 -13.41 -27.95 33.23
N PHE A 636 -14.42 -27.24 33.72
CA PHE A 636 -14.55 -25.79 33.55
C PHE A 636 -13.76 -24.97 34.59
N ALA A 637 -13.26 -25.62 35.65
CA ALA A 637 -12.41 -24.98 36.67
C ALA A 637 -10.98 -24.69 36.19
N ARG A 638 -10.50 -25.43 35.18
CA ARG A 638 -9.10 -25.38 34.69
C ARG A 638 -9.00 -25.26 33.17
N PHE A 639 -10.07 -24.79 32.52
CA PHE A 639 -10.10 -24.68 31.07
C PHE A 639 -9.38 -23.42 30.62
N GLU A 640 -8.37 -23.57 29.77
CA GLU A 640 -7.65 -22.43 29.19
C GLU A 640 -8.61 -21.58 28.35
N GLU A 641 -8.71 -20.28 28.62
CA GLU A 641 -9.68 -19.37 27.99
C GLU A 641 -9.60 -19.38 26.45
N SER A 642 -8.38 -19.44 25.90
CA SER A 642 -8.12 -19.55 24.46
C SER A 642 -8.72 -20.82 23.83
N LYS A 643 -8.76 -21.92 24.59
CA LYS A 643 -9.41 -23.18 24.18
C LYS A 643 -10.90 -23.10 24.42
N PHE A 644 -11.36 -22.43 25.47
CA PHE A 644 -12.76 -22.37 25.87
C PHE A 644 -13.60 -21.74 24.75
N VAL A 645 -13.21 -20.54 24.32
CA VAL A 645 -13.90 -19.76 23.27
C VAL A 645 -13.88 -20.49 21.92
N ARG A 646 -12.96 -21.43 21.73
CA ARG A 646 -12.94 -22.28 20.53
C ARG A 646 -13.93 -23.44 20.60
N HIS A 647 -14.02 -24.13 21.74
CA HIS A 647 -14.82 -25.36 21.89
C HIS A 647 -16.27 -25.11 22.30
N PHE A 648 -16.54 -23.96 22.93
CA PHE A 648 -17.84 -23.66 23.53
C PHE A 648 -18.35 -22.29 23.11
N SER A 649 -19.64 -22.23 22.72
CA SER A 649 -20.42 -21.00 22.66
C SER A 649 -21.36 -20.98 23.86
N CYS A 650 -21.44 -19.85 24.56
CA CYS A 650 -22.26 -19.73 25.76
C CYS A 650 -23.18 -18.51 25.69
N LEU A 651 -24.41 -18.67 26.19
CA LEU A 651 -25.38 -17.59 26.38
C LEU A 651 -25.79 -17.55 27.84
N ASP A 652 -25.79 -16.35 28.44
CA ASP A 652 -26.08 -16.13 29.85
C ASP A 652 -25.25 -17.05 30.77
N MET A 653 -23.95 -17.18 30.45
CA MET A 653 -22.95 -17.84 31.28
C MET A 653 -21.74 -16.94 31.46
N ASP A 654 -21.11 -16.96 32.63
CA ASP A 654 -19.92 -16.16 32.96
C ASP A 654 -18.95 -16.95 33.86
N HIS A 655 -17.70 -16.53 33.97
CA HIS A 655 -16.65 -17.20 34.75
C HIS A 655 -16.09 -16.28 35.85
N PRO A 656 -16.90 -15.92 36.88
CA PRO A 656 -16.50 -14.99 37.93
C PRO A 656 -15.42 -15.52 38.91
N GLY A 657 -14.70 -16.61 38.60
CA GLY A 657 -13.73 -17.22 39.53
C GLY A 657 -12.92 -18.37 38.94
N ALA A 658 -12.49 -19.32 39.78
CA ALA A 658 -11.70 -20.50 39.36
C ALA A 658 -12.47 -21.83 39.49
N GLU A 659 -13.74 -21.78 39.88
CA GLU A 659 -14.51 -22.97 40.27
C GLU A 659 -15.24 -23.65 39.09
N GLY A 660 -15.65 -22.89 38.07
CA GLY A 660 -16.43 -23.40 36.95
C GLY A 660 -17.21 -22.29 36.24
N LEU A 661 -18.02 -22.69 35.25
CA LEU A 661 -18.80 -21.76 34.43
C LEU A 661 -20.17 -21.52 35.04
N TRP A 662 -20.50 -20.28 35.38
CA TRP A 662 -21.72 -19.92 36.10
C TRP A 662 -22.84 -19.46 35.17
N GLY A 663 -24.05 -19.97 35.37
CA GLY A 663 -25.24 -19.45 34.69
C GLY A 663 -25.67 -18.10 35.28
N THR A 664 -25.83 -17.09 34.42
CA THR A 664 -26.16 -15.72 34.80
C THR A 664 -27.58 -15.28 34.46
N GLY A 665 -28.36 -16.14 33.79
CA GLY A 665 -29.72 -15.87 33.36
C GLY A 665 -30.73 -16.89 33.91
N LYS A 666 -32.02 -16.63 33.65
CA LYS A 666 -33.09 -17.62 33.90
C LYS A 666 -32.96 -18.82 32.97
N TYR A 667 -32.51 -18.57 31.74
CA TYR A 667 -32.19 -19.60 30.77
C TYR A 667 -30.77 -19.37 30.31
N SER A 668 -29.91 -20.37 30.49
CA SER A 668 -28.53 -20.31 30.05
C SER A 668 -28.24 -21.45 29.08
N ARG A 669 -27.27 -21.25 28.18
CA ARG A 669 -26.94 -22.24 27.14
C ARG A 669 -25.44 -22.44 27.03
N VAL A 670 -25.07 -23.69 26.76
CA VAL A 670 -23.69 -24.08 26.41
C VAL A 670 -23.78 -24.95 25.16
N SER A 671 -23.15 -24.53 24.07
CA SER A 671 -23.12 -25.25 22.80
C SER A 671 -21.69 -25.68 22.45
N ALA A 672 -21.51 -26.89 21.91
CA ALA A 672 -20.24 -27.43 21.44
C ALA A 672 -20.44 -28.42 20.28
N ASN A 673 -19.38 -28.73 19.54
CA ASN A 673 -19.36 -29.86 18.62
C ASN A 673 -18.81 -31.11 19.30
N VAL A 674 -19.41 -32.27 19.03
CA VAL A 674 -18.96 -33.59 19.50
C VAL A 674 -18.46 -34.40 18.30
N LEU A 675 -17.27 -34.98 18.42
CA LEU A 675 -16.68 -35.83 17.38
C LEU A 675 -17.16 -37.27 17.57
N ALA A 676 -18.16 -37.68 16.78
CA ALA A 676 -18.81 -38.99 16.83
C ALA A 676 -19.23 -39.44 15.42
N ARG A 677 -19.68 -40.69 15.23
CA ARG A 677 -20.21 -41.14 13.94
C ARG A 677 -21.71 -40.90 13.88
N GLU A 678 -22.22 -40.60 12.70
CA GLU A 678 -23.67 -40.48 12.50
C GLU A 678 -24.38 -41.76 12.99
N GLY A 679 -25.40 -41.58 13.83
CA GLY A 679 -26.16 -42.66 14.46
C GLY A 679 -25.56 -43.21 15.75
N ASP A 680 -24.41 -42.73 16.22
CA ASP A 680 -23.91 -43.11 17.56
C ASP A 680 -24.87 -42.59 18.64
N GLU A 681 -25.30 -43.49 19.54
CA GLU A 681 -26.08 -43.13 20.73
C GLU A 681 -25.12 -42.70 21.85
N LEU A 682 -25.24 -41.45 22.31
CA LEU A 682 -24.32 -40.83 23.25
C LEU A 682 -25.05 -40.38 24.52
N VAL A 683 -24.29 -40.25 25.61
CA VAL A 683 -24.74 -39.67 26.87
C VAL A 683 -23.84 -38.51 27.23
N ALA A 684 -24.45 -37.34 27.45
CA ALA A 684 -23.79 -36.19 28.05
C ALA A 684 -23.98 -36.22 29.56
N THR A 685 -22.91 -36.46 30.31
CA THR A 685 -22.90 -36.38 31.78
C THR A 685 -22.44 -35.01 32.22
N ILE A 686 -23.34 -34.25 32.82
CA ILE A 686 -23.17 -32.85 33.20
C ILE A 686 -23.10 -32.78 34.72
N ARG A 687 -21.99 -32.29 35.27
CA ARG A 687 -21.81 -32.08 36.71
C ARG A 687 -22.00 -30.62 37.06
N LEU A 688 -22.94 -30.33 37.94
CA LEU A 688 -23.31 -28.97 38.30
C LEU A 688 -23.59 -28.84 39.81
N ARG A 689 -23.35 -27.65 40.36
CA ARG A 689 -23.68 -27.29 41.75
C ARG A 689 -24.57 -26.04 41.80
N PRO A 690 -25.42 -25.89 42.81
CA PRO A 690 -26.36 -24.78 42.84
C PRO A 690 -25.76 -23.50 43.46
N PHE A 691 -26.33 -22.34 43.12
CA PHE A 691 -26.16 -21.09 43.88
C PHE A 691 -27.23 -20.98 44.97
N ASN A 692 -27.31 -21.96 45.88
CA ASN A 692 -28.45 -22.16 46.78
C ASN A 692 -28.25 -21.50 48.15
N HIS A 693 -28.61 -20.22 48.28
CA HIS A 693 -28.48 -19.50 49.55
C HIS A 693 -29.59 -19.86 50.54
N ALA A 694 -29.27 -19.92 51.84
CA ALA A 694 -30.24 -20.25 52.90
C ALA A 694 -31.42 -19.24 52.99
N ASP A 695 -31.28 -18.04 52.44
CA ASP A 695 -32.34 -17.01 52.43
C ASP A 695 -33.37 -17.18 51.29
N PHE A 696 -33.20 -18.18 50.42
CA PHE A 696 -34.20 -18.47 49.39
C PHE A 696 -35.50 -18.98 50.03
N GLN A 697 -36.62 -18.33 49.68
CA GLN A 697 -37.96 -18.68 50.18
C GLN A 697 -38.48 -20.01 49.63
N ARG A 698 -37.95 -20.43 48.48
CA ARG A 698 -38.22 -21.72 47.85
C ARG A 698 -36.88 -22.34 47.47
N PRO A 699 -36.74 -23.68 47.52
CA PRO A 699 -35.49 -24.30 47.15
C PRO A 699 -35.15 -24.05 45.67
N GLN A 700 -33.86 -24.02 45.34
CA GLN A 700 -33.44 -23.78 43.96
C GLN A 700 -33.72 -25.04 43.12
N ALA A 701 -34.19 -24.83 41.89
CA ALA A 701 -34.40 -25.92 40.94
C ALA A 701 -33.82 -25.58 39.58
N ILE A 702 -33.35 -26.59 38.85
CA ILE A 702 -32.82 -26.48 37.51
C ILE A 702 -33.45 -27.54 36.60
N ALA A 703 -33.80 -27.14 35.39
CA ALA A 703 -34.21 -28.01 34.31
C ALA A 703 -33.07 -28.05 33.28
N VAL A 704 -32.63 -29.24 32.87
CA VAL A 704 -31.53 -29.39 31.90
C VAL A 704 -31.98 -30.29 30.75
N SER A 705 -31.66 -29.90 29.52
CA SER A 705 -31.92 -30.69 28.32
C SER A 705 -30.76 -30.57 27.33
N VAL A 706 -30.59 -31.57 26.47
CA VAL A 706 -29.63 -31.56 25.35
C VAL A 706 -30.39 -31.63 24.04
N ASN A 707 -30.05 -30.76 23.09
CA ASN A 707 -30.60 -30.75 21.72
C ASN A 707 -32.14 -30.77 21.64
N GLY A 708 -32.82 -30.16 22.62
CA GLY A 708 -34.29 -30.16 22.71
C GLY A 708 -34.91 -31.52 23.06
N GLY A 709 -34.11 -32.48 23.53
CA GLY A 709 -34.57 -33.78 24.04
C GLY A 709 -35.28 -33.69 25.39
N PRO A 710 -35.56 -34.85 26.02
CA PRO A 710 -36.21 -34.90 27.34
C PRO A 710 -35.51 -34.02 28.37
N THR A 711 -36.30 -33.27 29.13
CA THR A 711 -35.79 -32.38 30.17
C THR A 711 -35.72 -33.11 31.50
N THR A 712 -34.55 -33.09 32.14
CA THR A 712 -34.36 -33.58 33.50
C THR A 712 -34.46 -32.39 34.48
N GLU A 713 -35.41 -32.45 35.40
CA GLU A 713 -35.57 -31.45 36.47
C GLU A 713 -34.97 -31.94 37.78
N MET A 714 -34.33 -31.04 38.51
CA MET A 714 -33.76 -31.30 39.82
C MET A 714 -33.99 -30.10 40.76
N GLU A 715 -34.23 -30.39 42.03
CA GLU A 715 -34.41 -29.41 43.09
C GLU A 715 -33.49 -29.76 44.26
N TRP A 716 -32.79 -28.76 44.81
CA TRP A 716 -31.94 -28.93 45.99
C TRP A 716 -32.69 -28.57 47.25
N GLY A 717 -32.41 -29.20 48.38
CA GLY A 717 -32.89 -28.77 49.68
C GLY A 717 -32.39 -27.37 50.04
N ARG A 718 -33.10 -26.64 50.92
CA ARG A 718 -32.75 -25.26 51.27
C ARG A 718 -31.32 -25.17 51.86
N GLY A 719 -30.44 -24.40 51.21
CA GLY A 719 -29.05 -24.21 51.65
C GLY A 719 -28.11 -25.39 51.34
N GLU A 720 -28.57 -26.40 50.61
CA GLU A 720 -27.76 -27.51 50.14
C GLU A 720 -26.82 -27.05 49.03
N THR A 721 -25.56 -27.47 49.09
CA THR A 721 -24.51 -27.01 48.17
C THR A 721 -23.82 -28.13 47.39
N ASP A 722 -24.31 -29.37 47.58
CA ASP A 722 -23.74 -30.57 46.97
C ASP A 722 -23.90 -30.52 45.44
N ASP A 723 -22.89 -31.05 44.76
CA ASP A 723 -22.93 -31.17 43.31
C ASP A 723 -23.67 -32.44 42.88
N VAL A 724 -24.24 -32.39 41.69
CA VAL A 724 -24.98 -33.51 41.09
C VAL A 724 -24.53 -33.71 39.66
N ALA A 725 -24.51 -34.97 39.23
CA ALA A 725 -24.34 -35.36 37.84
C ALA A 725 -25.69 -35.70 37.22
N ILE A 726 -25.96 -35.14 36.04
CA ILE A 726 -27.15 -35.42 35.24
C ILE A 726 -26.70 -36.08 33.94
N GLU A 727 -27.33 -37.19 33.57
CA GLU A 727 -27.09 -37.90 32.32
C GLU A 727 -28.21 -37.61 31.33
N LEU A 728 -27.86 -37.11 30.15
CA LEU A 728 -28.81 -36.75 29.10
C LEU A 728 -28.41 -37.46 27.80
N PRO A 729 -29.23 -38.40 27.29
CA PRO A 729 -28.94 -39.08 26.04
C PRO A 729 -29.21 -38.18 24.83
N PHE A 730 -28.40 -38.34 23.78
CA PHE A 730 -28.61 -37.70 22.48
C PHE A 730 -27.98 -38.54 21.36
N THR A 731 -28.53 -38.46 20.16
CA THR A 731 -28.02 -39.20 18.99
C THR A 731 -27.10 -38.30 18.16
N ALA A 732 -25.97 -38.86 17.71
CA ALA A 732 -25.04 -38.20 16.82
C ALA A 732 -25.61 -38.03 15.41
N THR A 733 -25.51 -36.83 14.85
CA THR A 733 -26.08 -36.46 13.54
C THR A 733 -25.02 -36.40 12.44
N GLY A 734 -23.75 -36.60 12.77
CA GLY A 734 -22.63 -36.54 11.82
C GLY A 734 -21.26 -36.56 12.52
N ARG A 735 -20.18 -36.53 11.72
CA ARG A 735 -18.78 -36.52 12.22
C ARG A 735 -18.49 -35.41 13.22
N GLN A 736 -19.16 -34.28 13.06
CA GLN A 736 -19.27 -33.22 14.06
C GLN A 736 -20.75 -33.06 14.39
N THR A 737 -21.17 -33.60 15.52
CA THR A 737 -22.53 -33.50 16.02
C THR A 737 -22.66 -32.22 16.86
N PRO A 738 -23.50 -31.24 16.48
CA PRO A 738 -23.82 -30.11 17.33
C PRO A 738 -24.52 -30.59 18.60
N MET A 739 -24.08 -30.10 19.74
CA MET A 739 -24.68 -30.36 21.04
C MET A 739 -24.94 -29.03 21.74
N GLU A 740 -26.20 -28.73 22.01
CA GLU A 740 -26.65 -27.59 22.81
C GLU A 740 -27.24 -28.10 24.12
N ILE A 741 -26.66 -27.66 25.23
CA ILE A 741 -27.16 -27.89 26.57
C ILE A 741 -27.93 -26.64 27.00
N ILE A 742 -29.21 -26.80 27.32
CA ILE A 742 -30.08 -25.73 27.79
C ILE A 742 -30.35 -25.93 29.27
N PHE A 743 -30.11 -24.88 30.06
CA PHE A 743 -30.35 -24.83 31.50
C PHE A 743 -31.47 -23.83 31.78
N GLY A 744 -32.54 -24.27 32.45
CA GLY A 744 -33.63 -23.43 32.95
C GLY A 744 -33.61 -23.37 34.47
N ALA A 745 -33.11 -22.27 35.04
CA ALA A 745 -33.05 -22.09 36.48
C ALA A 745 -34.36 -21.47 37.01
N ARG A 746 -34.87 -22.02 38.12
CA ARG A 746 -36.00 -21.47 38.89
C ARG A 746 -35.47 -20.92 40.20
N ASN A 747 -36.06 -19.80 40.66
CA ASN A 747 -35.68 -19.09 41.88
C ASN A 747 -34.28 -18.42 41.83
N CYS A 748 -33.93 -17.80 40.69
CA CYS A 748 -32.69 -17.03 40.49
C CYS A 748 -32.69 -15.70 41.26
N ARG A 749 -31.59 -15.35 41.93
CA ARG A 749 -31.37 -14.03 42.54
C ARG A 749 -29.95 -13.54 42.32
N SER A 750 -29.78 -12.22 42.18
CA SER A 750 -28.43 -11.65 42.09
C SER A 750 -27.71 -11.67 43.44
N PRO A 751 -26.39 -11.91 43.48
CA PRO A 751 -25.60 -11.86 44.71
C PRO A 751 -25.76 -10.53 45.47
N LYS A 752 -25.87 -9.40 44.75
CA LYS A 752 -26.16 -8.08 45.33
C LYS A 752 -27.49 -8.04 46.09
N SER A 753 -28.51 -8.75 45.60
CA SER A 753 -29.82 -8.83 46.28
C SER A 753 -29.78 -9.64 47.60
N LEU A 754 -28.66 -10.32 47.86
CA LEU A 754 -28.37 -11.08 49.07
C LEU A 754 -27.30 -10.41 49.95
N GLY A 755 -26.87 -9.18 49.63
CA GLY A 755 -25.86 -8.45 50.39
C GLY A 755 -24.42 -8.95 50.21
N ILE A 756 -24.16 -9.74 49.17
CA ILE A 756 -22.83 -10.31 48.84
C ILE A 756 -22.04 -9.31 47.97
N PRO A 757 -20.70 -9.18 48.11
CA PRO A 757 -19.86 -8.26 47.32
C PRO A 757 -20.03 -8.39 45.79
N ALA A 758 -19.70 -7.31 45.07
CA ALA A 758 -20.19 -7.05 43.71
C ALA A 758 -19.78 -8.09 42.66
N ILE A 759 -20.76 -8.88 42.24
CA ILE A 759 -20.87 -9.47 40.89
C ILE A 759 -22.12 -8.81 40.29
N GLU A 760 -21.99 -8.15 39.13
CA GLU A 760 -23.07 -7.31 38.55
C GLU A 760 -24.22 -8.13 37.93
N VAL A 761 -24.02 -9.43 37.73
CA VAL A 761 -24.96 -10.37 37.09
C VAL A 761 -25.58 -11.36 38.09
N PRO A 762 -26.80 -11.90 37.84
CA PRO A 762 -27.35 -13.00 38.62
C PRO A 762 -26.42 -14.22 38.61
N LEU A 763 -26.40 -15.03 39.67
CA LEU A 763 -25.77 -16.36 39.64
C LEU A 763 -26.83 -17.41 39.94
N THR A 764 -26.83 -18.49 39.18
CA THR A 764 -27.90 -19.50 39.25
C THR A 764 -27.33 -20.88 39.59
N PHE A 765 -26.43 -21.41 38.79
CA PHE A 765 -25.72 -22.67 39.05
C PHE A 765 -24.29 -22.55 38.52
N CYS A 766 -23.40 -23.42 38.98
CA CYS A 766 -22.05 -23.55 38.46
C CYS A 766 -21.90 -24.90 37.76
N LEU A 767 -21.58 -24.85 36.47
CA LEU A 767 -21.23 -26.00 35.65
C LEU A 767 -19.76 -26.35 35.89
N LEU A 768 -19.52 -27.53 36.45
CA LEU A 768 -18.21 -27.99 36.90
C LEU A 768 -17.49 -28.81 35.81
N SER A 769 -18.21 -29.72 35.17
CA SER A 769 -17.65 -30.58 34.12
C SER A 769 -18.70 -31.14 33.17
N LEU A 770 -18.23 -31.53 31.98
CA LEU A 770 -18.99 -32.20 30.95
C LEU A 770 -18.20 -33.43 30.47
N ASN A 771 -18.82 -34.60 30.47
CA ASN A 771 -18.28 -35.82 29.89
C ASN A 771 -19.21 -36.33 28.79
N ILE A 772 -18.64 -36.79 27.68
CA ILE A 772 -19.39 -37.43 26.59
C ILE A 772 -18.94 -38.88 26.48
N ALA A 773 -19.88 -39.81 26.59
CA ALA A 773 -19.61 -41.25 26.49
C ALA A 773 -20.62 -41.94 25.56
N PRO A 774 -20.28 -43.12 25.00
CA PRO A 774 -21.26 -43.97 24.34
C PRO A 774 -22.36 -44.36 25.34
N SER A 775 -23.61 -44.37 24.88
CA SER A 775 -24.73 -44.91 25.64
C SER A 775 -24.53 -46.41 25.83
N ILE A 776 -24.27 -46.84 27.06
CA ILE A 776 -24.26 -48.26 27.38
C ILE A 776 -25.73 -48.68 27.51
N GLN A 777 -26.28 -49.32 26.48
CA GLN A 777 -27.49 -50.11 26.67
C GLN A 777 -27.16 -51.20 27.68
N ALA A 778 -27.79 -51.13 28.87
CA ALA A 778 -27.83 -52.27 29.76
C ALA A 778 -28.66 -53.35 29.06
N ASP A 779 -28.00 -54.41 28.60
CA ASP A 779 -28.65 -55.67 28.19
C ASP A 779 -29.45 -56.28 29.36
#